data_AF-G3XQN5-F1
#
_entry.id   AF-G3XQN5-F1
#
_cell.length_a   1.000
_cell.length_b   1.000
_cell.length_c   1.000
_cell.angle_alpha   90.00
_cell.angle_beta   90.00
_cell.angle_gamma   90.00
#
_symmetry.space_group_name_H-M   'P 1'
#
loop_
_entity.id
_entity.type
_entity.pdbx_description
1 polymer ?
#
loop_
_entity_poly.entity_id
_entity_poly.type
_entity_poly.pdbx_seq_one_letter_code
_entity_poly.pdbx_strand_id
1 'polypeptide(L)'
;MYTQRPLAYAPTPYSYTPNPALAASINLDEEVKLASSAAERDLYESLAEIYGIIVTLDGLEKAYIKDVVTEAEYTETCTRLLKQYKSSLGDETVANEFVDLETFKRTWELECPRATERLRIGLPATVEQASHSTPAANMAPAAAGPAGASGSLILTATENFITFLDALKLNMVSKDALHPLLSEVIQSVNKVTDVDFENRGKIIQWLITLNQMRATEELGEDQARELAFDIEQAYLGFKATLAPPDLCTMISADPDEPLHVFDLPQIHTKPSGTELIQALDLLTVKPRSFGPVAHVATKGRTVQPAGVTRYLTSIIASPLAWLDTDELREAVWDAAAARLSERSGRTAMPAMSRVFSIPSTTSDGLEVEEFTLTLHEPSLTADNLGMKTWVSSYLLSRRLHNLLESPPNLVPSTCTTPQLCPDNNKTLRALELGAGTGLVGLSFAALRGSSATIHLTDLPDIVPNLAHNAALNVELLNRTGGAVTTGVLDWTVTPDPLPTAQEQYDLILAADPLYSPSHPKLLVDTITHWLSRGLDARVVLEMPLRDAYLPQVQELRDRMGRLGLAVVDEGEEIGYDDWESADGGALELINKVSGISKCTASDSNSEPKPFGSLSRIDPFNFLNLLAISRSINMVIGLLAITAIPTVTGVAMGVSEQRKANERKNDERRMAKFNIDVAPPPNEEPDDEVHGLRVVLRDFKVYLDDPVPSKRKIPSHTAAAFYIEYPEPEHTKHLKRGLGLATTISDNPPMLGWIYADSYTHEMKYGNRSSSCDHVVGPWDWEDEETTVTLEENRQFVAVQEDDGSWALYYDRDGDDLEGVLEEQGKLDNDFQPLRLKRSLIEQPVQKTKNDNS
;
A
#
# COMPACT_ATOMS: atom_id res chain seq x y z
N MET A 1 40.52 66.84 64.08
CA MET A 1 39.19 66.93 63.43
C MET A 1 38.28 65.88 64.04
N TYR A 2 37.30 66.39 64.79
CA TYR A 2 35.95 65.86 65.04
C TYR A 2 35.72 64.47 65.68
N THR A 3 35.65 64.54 67.02
CA THR A 3 34.69 63.95 67.97
C THR A 3 33.33 63.46 67.45
N GLN A 4 32.87 62.31 67.94
CA GLN A 4 31.55 62.08 68.59
C GLN A 4 31.58 60.69 69.27
N ARG A 5 31.73 60.59 70.59
CA ARG A 5 30.70 60.62 71.66
C ARG A 5 29.57 59.59 71.51
N PRO A 6 29.26 58.85 72.60
CA PRO A 6 28.24 57.80 72.68
C PRO A 6 26.89 58.38 73.08
N LEU A 7 25.79 57.80 72.62
CA LEU A 7 24.46 57.86 73.24
C LEU A 7 23.61 56.75 72.59
N ALA A 8 22.60 56.16 73.20
CA ALA A 8 22.18 56.01 74.58
C ALA A 8 20.87 55.22 74.48
N TYR A 9 20.67 54.30 75.40
CA TYR A 9 19.38 54.03 76.04
C TYR A 9 18.19 53.73 75.12
N ALA A 10 17.86 52.45 75.01
CA ALA A 10 16.47 52.02 75.11
C ALA A 10 16.40 50.77 76.02
N PRO A 11 15.35 50.66 76.85
CA PRO A 11 15.36 49.88 78.09
C PRO A 11 15.19 48.38 77.81
N THR A 12 16.04 47.56 78.43
CA THR A 12 15.75 46.13 78.64
C THR A 12 14.59 46.00 79.62
N PRO A 13 13.48 45.32 79.28
CA PRO A 13 12.57 44.81 80.28
C PRO A 13 13.34 43.79 81.12
N TYR A 14 13.61 44.15 82.38
CA TYR A 14 14.07 43.23 83.41
C TYR A 14 12.96 42.22 83.68
N SER A 15 13.06 41.04 83.08
CA SER A 15 12.66 39.72 83.62
C SER A 15 12.46 38.70 82.50
N TYR A 16 13.52 38.47 81.72
CA TYR A 16 13.65 37.19 81.03
C TYR A 16 14.92 36.52 81.53
N THR A 17 14.78 35.71 82.58
CA THR A 17 15.70 34.61 82.84
C THR A 17 15.30 33.50 81.87
N PRO A 18 16.09 33.23 80.81
CA PRO A 18 15.81 32.13 79.90
C PRO A 18 15.75 30.85 80.71
N ASN A 19 14.69 30.07 80.55
CA ASN A 19 14.68 28.71 81.07
C ASN A 19 15.84 27.96 80.39
N PRO A 20 16.86 27.47 81.12
CA PRO A 20 17.99 26.78 80.49
C PRO A 20 17.58 25.48 79.79
N ALA A 21 16.36 24.98 80.04
CA ALA A 21 15.76 23.88 79.29
C ALA A 21 15.17 24.30 77.92
N LEU A 22 15.05 25.61 77.65
CA LEU A 22 14.55 26.19 76.39
C LEU A 22 15.55 27.20 75.79
N ALA A 23 16.80 27.16 76.22
CA ALA A 23 17.87 27.92 75.58
C ALA A 23 18.26 27.18 74.29
N ALA A 24 18.26 27.89 73.16
CA ALA A 24 18.74 27.33 71.90
C ALA A 24 20.19 26.85 72.07
N SER A 25 20.45 25.57 71.78
CA SER A 25 21.80 24.97 71.78
C SER A 25 22.65 25.40 70.58
N ILE A 26 22.04 26.15 69.67
CA ILE A 26 22.59 26.67 68.43
C ILE A 26 22.78 28.19 68.57
N ASN A 27 23.93 28.67 68.13
CA ASN A 27 24.25 30.08 68.13
C ASN A 27 23.33 30.80 67.12
N LEU A 28 22.44 31.67 67.60
CA LEU A 28 21.45 32.37 66.77
C LEU A 28 22.08 33.40 65.82
N ASP A 29 23.33 33.79 66.05
CA ASP A 29 24.09 34.72 65.21
C ASP A 29 24.94 33.98 64.15
N GLU A 30 24.87 32.65 64.08
CA GLU A 30 25.63 31.83 63.14
C GLU A 30 24.71 31.33 62.01
N GLU A 31 25.10 31.59 60.75
CA GLU A 31 24.33 31.16 59.58
C GLU A 31 24.32 29.62 59.49
N VAL A 32 23.14 29.02 59.66
CA VAL A 32 22.96 27.58 59.48
C VAL A 32 22.91 27.27 57.99
N LYS A 33 23.90 26.52 57.51
CA LYS A 33 23.89 25.98 56.15
C LYS A 33 22.96 24.77 56.08
N LEU A 34 21.89 24.88 55.28
CA LEU A 34 20.89 23.82 55.08
C LEU A 34 21.38 22.66 54.20
N ALA A 35 22.44 22.89 53.41
CA ALA A 35 23.11 21.88 52.61
C ALA A 35 24.60 22.21 52.48
N SER A 36 25.43 21.17 52.36
CA SER A 36 26.89 21.26 52.22
C SER A 36 27.31 21.45 50.76
N SER A 37 26.47 20.99 49.82
CA SER A 37 26.73 21.04 48.37
C SER A 37 25.44 21.27 47.57
N ALA A 38 25.59 21.69 46.31
CA ALA A 38 24.46 21.87 45.41
C ALA A 38 23.74 20.53 45.13
N ALA A 39 24.49 19.44 44.96
CA ALA A 39 23.92 18.11 44.73
C ALA A 39 23.10 17.60 45.94
N GLU A 40 23.58 17.85 47.16
CA GLU A 40 22.84 17.51 48.38
C GLU A 40 21.53 18.31 48.50
N ARG A 41 21.56 19.60 48.14
CA ARG A 41 20.37 20.44 48.12
C ARG A 41 19.34 19.94 47.09
N ASP A 42 19.78 19.60 45.89
CA ASP A 42 18.90 19.12 44.82
C ASP A 42 18.29 17.73 45.15
N LEU A 43 19.07 16.87 45.83
CA LEU A 43 18.57 15.61 46.41
C LEU A 43 17.45 15.85 47.43
N TYR A 44 17.68 16.73 48.41
CA TYR A 44 16.66 17.05 49.42
C TYR A 44 15.44 17.77 48.84
N GLU A 45 15.60 18.57 47.79
CA GLU A 45 14.48 19.19 47.07
C GLU A 45 13.61 18.13 46.38
N SER A 46 14.25 17.12 45.77
CA SER A 46 13.56 15.98 45.15
C SER A 46 12.85 15.09 46.18
N LEU A 47 13.47 14.82 47.33
CA LEU A 47 12.84 14.08 48.43
C LEU A 47 11.68 14.87 49.06
N ALA A 48 11.79 16.20 49.15
CA ALA A 48 10.73 17.07 49.61
C ALA A 48 9.54 17.11 48.63
N GLU A 49 9.79 17.05 47.33
CA GLU A 49 8.73 16.89 46.32
C GLU A 49 7.99 15.56 46.50
N ILE A 50 8.72 14.45 46.68
CA ILE A 50 8.12 13.14 46.95
C ILE A 50 7.26 13.18 48.22
N TYR A 51 7.78 13.76 49.31
CA TYR A 51 7.03 13.97 50.54
C TYR A 51 5.74 14.78 50.28
N GLY A 52 5.85 15.88 49.55
CA GLY A 52 4.72 16.74 49.18
C GLY A 52 3.67 16.02 48.35
N ILE A 53 4.08 15.17 47.41
CA ILE A 53 3.17 14.35 46.61
C ILE A 53 2.40 13.36 47.49
N ILE A 54 3.08 12.65 48.41
CA ILE A 54 2.44 11.68 49.30
C ILE A 54 1.35 12.36 50.15
N VAL A 55 1.66 13.49 50.77
CA VAL A 55 0.70 14.24 51.62
C VAL A 55 -0.46 14.79 50.79
N THR A 56 -0.15 15.36 49.62
CA THR A 56 -1.17 15.93 48.72
C THR A 56 -2.11 14.86 48.20
N LEU A 57 -1.57 13.68 47.85
CA LEU A 57 -2.36 12.56 47.38
C LEU A 57 -3.31 12.04 48.47
N ASP A 58 -2.88 11.97 49.74
CA ASP A 58 -3.76 11.56 50.85
C ASP A 58 -4.90 12.55 51.07
N GLY A 59 -4.58 13.85 50.95
CA GLY A 59 -5.56 14.93 50.99
C GLY A 59 -6.57 14.87 49.83
N LEU A 60 -6.08 14.58 48.62
CA LEU A 60 -6.90 14.43 47.42
C LEU A 60 -7.86 13.24 47.52
N GLU A 61 -7.38 12.07 47.97
CA GLU A 61 -8.22 10.90 48.25
C GLU A 61 -9.32 11.23 49.27
N LYS A 62 -8.96 11.94 50.34
CA LYS A 62 -9.92 12.35 51.38
C LYS A 62 -10.94 13.37 50.87
N ALA A 63 -10.55 14.29 49.97
CA ALA A 63 -11.44 15.27 49.38
C ALA A 63 -12.43 14.61 48.42
N TYR A 64 -11.97 13.63 47.62
CA TYR A 64 -12.81 12.86 46.72
C TYR A 64 -13.83 12.00 47.48
N ILE A 65 -13.41 11.28 48.52
CA ILE A 65 -14.31 10.50 49.40
C ILE A 65 -15.40 11.37 50.05
N LYS A 66 -15.17 12.69 50.17
CA LYS A 66 -16.11 13.65 50.75
C LYS A 66 -16.93 14.41 49.70
N ASP A 67 -16.86 14.01 48.43
CA ASP A 67 -17.49 14.67 47.28
C ASP A 67 -17.16 16.17 47.16
N VAL A 68 -15.98 16.57 47.64
CA VAL A 68 -15.51 17.98 47.59
C VAL A 68 -14.90 18.32 46.22
N VAL A 69 -14.35 17.32 45.53
CA VAL A 69 -13.77 17.42 44.19
C VAL A 69 -14.52 16.48 43.26
N THR A 70 -14.72 16.91 42.02
CA THR A 70 -15.42 16.09 41.03
C THR A 70 -14.56 14.90 40.58
N GLU A 71 -15.21 13.88 40.03
CA GLU A 71 -14.54 12.66 39.55
C GLU A 71 -13.47 12.94 38.48
N ALA A 72 -13.76 13.86 37.55
CA ALA A 72 -12.85 14.26 36.49
C ALA A 72 -11.62 14.98 37.06
N GLU A 73 -11.82 15.94 37.98
CA GLU A 73 -10.74 16.70 38.62
C GLU A 73 -9.86 15.80 39.50
N TYR A 74 -10.47 14.87 40.23
CA TYR A 74 -9.75 13.86 41.01
C TYR A 74 -8.90 12.98 40.11
N THR A 75 -9.48 12.43 39.04
CA THR A 75 -8.79 11.49 38.14
C THR A 75 -7.59 12.15 37.44
N GLU A 76 -7.78 13.37 36.93
CA GLU A 76 -6.70 14.13 36.30
C GLU A 76 -5.57 14.45 37.29
N THR A 77 -5.93 14.96 38.47
CA THR A 77 -4.95 15.39 39.48
C THR A 77 -4.19 14.19 40.07
N CYS A 78 -4.88 13.09 40.36
CA CYS A 78 -4.29 11.86 40.88
C CYS A 78 -3.30 11.26 39.87
N THR A 79 -3.70 11.19 38.58
CA THR A 79 -2.83 10.69 37.51
C THR A 79 -1.56 11.53 37.37
N ARG A 80 -1.67 12.85 37.47
CA ARG A 80 -0.51 13.75 37.40
C ARG A 80 0.44 13.55 38.58
N LEU A 81 -0.08 13.45 39.80
CA LEU A 81 0.73 13.23 41.01
C LEU A 81 1.45 11.88 40.98
N LEU A 82 0.78 10.81 40.53
CA LEU A 82 1.38 9.49 40.38
C LEU A 82 2.52 9.47 39.35
N LYS A 83 2.36 10.20 38.23
CA LYS A 83 3.43 10.36 37.22
C LYS A 83 4.64 11.12 37.79
N GLN A 84 4.41 12.21 38.52
CA GLN A 84 5.47 12.99 39.15
C GLN A 84 6.24 12.13 40.17
N TYR A 85 5.54 11.39 41.03
CA TYR A 85 6.16 10.48 41.99
C TYR A 85 7.07 9.43 41.33
N LYS A 86 6.61 8.80 40.24
CA LYS A 86 7.41 7.82 39.48
C LYS A 86 8.63 8.48 38.82
N SER A 87 8.47 9.70 38.29
CA SER A 87 9.56 10.45 37.65
C SER A 87 10.66 10.83 38.65
N SER A 88 10.31 11.26 39.85
CA SER A 88 11.28 11.64 40.89
C SER A 88 12.10 10.43 41.38
N LEU A 89 11.53 9.22 41.35
CA LEU A 89 12.23 7.97 41.66
C LEU A 89 13.06 7.40 40.50
N GLY A 90 13.07 8.05 39.34
CA GLY A 90 13.92 7.67 38.20
C GLY A 90 15.40 8.04 38.40
N ASP A 91 15.70 8.98 39.30
CA ASP A 91 17.09 9.33 39.67
C ASP A 91 17.63 8.30 40.68
N GLU A 92 18.74 7.63 40.34
CA GLU A 92 19.35 6.61 41.19
C GLU A 92 19.77 7.13 42.57
N THR A 93 20.20 8.40 42.67
CA THR A 93 20.61 9.00 43.94
C THR A 93 19.40 9.23 44.86
N VAL A 94 18.29 9.67 44.28
CA VAL A 94 17.02 9.86 45.00
C VAL A 94 16.41 8.51 45.38
N ALA A 95 16.43 7.53 44.48
CA ALA A 95 15.90 6.19 44.73
C ALA A 95 16.67 5.48 45.85
N ASN A 96 18.00 5.62 45.88
CA ASN A 96 18.85 5.04 46.93
C ASN A 96 18.56 5.64 48.32
N GLU A 97 18.34 6.96 48.41
CA GLU A 97 18.00 7.63 49.67
C GLU A 97 16.53 7.43 50.07
N PHE A 98 15.63 7.29 49.09
CA PHE A 98 14.21 6.99 49.31
C PHE A 98 14.00 5.56 49.84
N VAL A 99 14.82 4.61 49.39
CA VAL A 99 14.80 3.17 49.73
C VAL A 99 13.50 2.48 49.33
N ASP A 100 12.44 2.67 50.11
CA ASP A 100 11.11 2.13 49.87
C ASP A 100 10.06 2.99 50.60
N LEU A 101 8.80 2.89 50.17
CA LEU A 101 7.72 3.74 50.67
C LEU A 101 7.50 3.61 52.19
N GLU A 102 7.63 2.40 52.77
CA GLU A 102 7.39 2.21 54.20
C GLU A 102 8.57 2.70 55.05
N THR A 103 9.80 2.50 54.56
CA THR A 103 11.01 3.06 55.17
C THR A 103 10.99 4.58 55.12
N PHE A 104 10.67 5.19 53.99
CA PHE A 104 10.56 6.64 53.84
C PHE A 104 9.49 7.23 54.77
N LYS A 105 8.30 6.61 54.82
CA LYS A 105 7.23 7.06 55.73
C LYS A 105 7.63 6.99 57.20
N ARG A 106 8.36 5.95 57.60
CA ARG A 106 8.86 5.82 58.99
C ARG A 106 9.90 6.88 59.31
N THR A 107 10.83 7.14 58.39
CA THR A 107 11.90 8.14 58.56
C THR A 107 11.35 9.56 58.72
N TRP A 108 10.28 9.89 58.00
CA TRP A 108 9.68 11.23 57.99
C TRP A 108 8.34 11.33 58.75
N GLU A 109 8.00 10.31 59.55
CA GLU A 109 6.79 10.26 60.37
C GLU A 109 5.47 10.56 59.61
N LEU A 110 5.34 10.01 58.39
CA LEU A 110 4.17 10.21 57.52
C LEU A 110 3.02 9.23 57.81
N GLU A 111 1.90 9.76 58.30
CA GLU A 111 0.64 9.01 58.46
C GLU A 111 -0.34 9.26 57.29
N CYS A 112 -0.04 8.69 56.13
CA CYS A 112 -0.84 8.85 54.91
C CYS A 112 -1.38 7.51 54.38
N PRO A 113 -2.36 6.87 55.06
CA PRO A 113 -2.80 5.52 54.72
C PRO A 113 -3.50 5.42 53.35
N ARG A 114 -4.20 6.47 52.89
CA ARG A 114 -4.89 6.46 51.59
C ARG A 114 -3.91 6.66 50.45
N ALA A 115 -2.97 7.59 50.61
CA ALA A 115 -1.88 7.75 49.65
C ALA A 115 -1.02 6.50 49.54
N THR A 116 -0.77 5.81 50.67
CA THR A 116 0.02 4.56 50.67
C THR A 116 -0.62 3.52 49.77
N GLU A 117 -1.92 3.31 49.90
CA GLU A 117 -2.64 2.35 49.06
C GLU A 117 -2.67 2.81 47.60
N ARG A 118 -2.93 4.09 47.35
CA ARG A 118 -2.94 4.66 46.00
C ARG A 118 -1.59 4.55 45.29
N LEU A 119 -0.48 4.77 46.00
CA LEU A 119 0.87 4.66 45.45
C LEU A 119 1.28 3.20 45.21
N ARG A 120 0.79 2.27 46.04
CA ARG A 120 0.99 0.82 45.85
C ARG A 120 0.24 0.30 44.62
N ILE A 121 -0.99 0.78 44.41
CA ILE A 121 -1.82 0.40 43.25
C ILE A 121 -1.35 1.10 41.97
N GLY A 122 -0.94 2.37 42.07
CA GLY A 122 -0.41 3.14 40.95
C GLY A 122 -1.45 3.64 39.93
N LEU A 123 -2.75 3.59 40.26
CA LEU A 123 -3.88 4.07 39.45
C LEU A 123 -4.92 4.79 40.33
N PRO A 124 -5.70 5.77 39.84
CA PRO A 124 -6.77 6.45 40.63
C PRO A 124 -7.95 5.56 41.06
N ALA A 125 -8.69 5.96 42.11
CA ALA A 125 -9.78 5.19 42.72
C ALA A 125 -10.93 4.89 41.77
N THR A 126 -11.20 5.83 40.88
CA THR A 126 -12.25 5.77 39.85
C THR A 126 -12.03 4.62 38.88
N VAL A 127 -10.76 4.30 38.61
CA VAL A 127 -10.33 3.20 37.73
C VAL A 127 -10.40 1.85 38.48
N GLU A 128 -10.35 1.88 39.81
CA GLU A 128 -10.34 0.72 40.70
C GLU A 128 -11.76 0.30 41.16
N GLN A 129 -12.63 1.24 41.51
CA GLN A 129 -13.97 1.02 42.09
C GLN A 129 -15.09 0.72 41.08
N ALA A 130 -14.83 0.77 39.78
CA ALA A 130 -15.71 0.25 38.72
C ALA A 130 -15.85 -1.29 38.75
N SER A 131 -15.82 -1.89 39.94
CA SER A 131 -15.78 -3.33 40.23
C SER A 131 -16.71 -3.72 41.39
N HIS A 132 -17.36 -2.79 42.10
CA HIS A 132 -18.14 -3.13 43.32
C HIS A 132 -19.49 -2.40 43.57
N SER A 133 -20.18 -1.84 42.57
CA SER A 133 -21.54 -1.29 42.78
C SER A 133 -22.65 -2.32 42.55
N THR A 134 -23.35 -2.69 43.63
CA THR A 134 -24.64 -3.43 43.62
C THR A 134 -25.80 -2.58 43.10
N PRO A 135 -26.85 -3.18 42.49
CA PRO A 135 -27.87 -2.45 41.74
C PRO A 135 -28.98 -1.89 42.65
N ALA A 136 -29.24 -0.58 42.56
CA ALA A 136 -30.45 0.02 43.12
C ALA A 136 -31.00 1.15 42.23
N ALA A 137 -32.06 0.79 41.50
CA ALA A 137 -33.29 1.53 41.18
C ALA A 137 -33.26 2.95 40.56
N ASN A 138 -33.70 2.97 39.29
CA ASN A 138 -34.63 3.92 38.64
C ASN A 138 -34.25 5.41 38.57
N MET A 139 -33.92 5.89 37.36
CA MET A 139 -34.73 6.88 36.62
C MET A 139 -34.43 6.83 35.10
N ALA A 140 -35.50 6.60 34.32
CA ALA A 140 -35.80 6.85 32.90
C ALA A 140 -34.70 6.83 31.79
N PRO A 141 -34.94 6.15 30.65
CA PRO A 141 -34.06 6.21 29.50
C PRO A 141 -34.28 7.52 28.72
N ALA A 142 -33.25 8.37 28.67
CA ALA A 142 -33.18 9.44 27.67
C ALA A 142 -32.60 8.85 26.38
N ALA A 143 -33.45 8.75 25.36
CA ALA A 143 -33.05 8.39 24.01
C ALA A 143 -32.16 9.48 23.39
N ALA A 144 -30.91 9.13 23.05
CA ALA A 144 -30.08 9.78 22.04
C ALA A 144 -28.93 8.84 21.65
N GLY A 145 -28.80 8.50 20.37
CA GLY A 145 -27.63 7.79 19.83
C GLY A 145 -26.37 8.65 19.91
N PRO A 146 -25.18 8.03 19.96
CA PRO A 146 -24.42 7.82 18.72
C PRO A 146 -23.68 6.46 18.66
N ALA A 147 -23.95 5.66 17.63
CA ALA A 147 -23.31 4.36 17.37
C ALA A 147 -21.86 4.45 16.82
N GLY A 148 -21.13 5.53 17.10
CA GLY A 148 -19.75 5.75 16.62
C GLY A 148 -18.67 5.68 17.71
N ALA A 149 -19.01 5.96 18.97
CA ALA A 149 -18.01 6.10 20.04
C ALA A 149 -17.61 4.76 20.69
N SER A 150 -18.55 3.83 20.87
CA SER A 150 -18.27 2.54 21.52
C SER A 150 -17.38 1.61 20.68
N GLY A 151 -17.50 1.63 19.35
CA GLY A 151 -16.68 0.79 18.45
C GLY A 151 -15.19 1.13 18.47
N SER A 152 -14.85 2.42 18.48
CA SER A 152 -13.46 2.89 18.55
C SER A 152 -12.81 2.54 19.91
N LEU A 153 -13.58 2.60 21.00
CA LEU A 153 -13.10 2.20 22.32
C LEU A 153 -12.87 0.68 22.41
N ILE A 154 -13.80 -0.13 21.86
CA ILE A 154 -13.66 -1.60 21.80
C ILE A 154 -12.42 -2.00 20.99
N LEU A 155 -12.18 -1.31 19.86
CA LEU A 155 -11.01 -1.52 19.02
C LEU A 155 -9.72 -1.20 19.77
N THR A 156 -9.66 -0.05 20.44
CA THR A 156 -8.49 0.37 21.25
C THR A 156 -8.19 -0.64 22.36
N ALA A 157 -9.22 -1.16 23.04
CA ALA A 157 -9.04 -2.18 24.07
C ALA A 157 -8.51 -3.50 23.50
N THR A 158 -9.03 -3.91 22.34
CA THR A 158 -8.58 -5.12 21.64
C THR A 158 -7.13 -5.00 21.17
N GLU A 159 -6.74 -3.85 20.64
CA GLU A 159 -5.36 -3.56 20.23
C GLU A 159 -4.38 -3.63 21.40
N ASN A 160 -4.76 -3.09 22.56
CA ASN A 160 -3.90 -3.12 23.74
C ASN A 160 -3.71 -4.55 24.28
N PHE A 161 -4.75 -5.39 24.28
CA PHE A 161 -4.62 -6.82 24.64
C PHE A 161 -3.66 -7.55 23.71
N ILE A 162 -3.77 -7.34 22.40
CA ILE A 162 -2.91 -7.98 21.39
C ILE A 162 -1.46 -7.51 21.57
N THR A 163 -1.26 -6.20 21.74
CA THR A 163 0.06 -5.61 21.92
C THR A 163 0.77 -6.19 23.15
N PHE A 164 0.05 -6.37 24.26
CA PHE A 164 0.59 -7.00 25.45
C PHE A 164 0.97 -8.47 25.24
N LEU A 165 0.10 -9.27 24.61
CA LEU A 165 0.36 -10.68 24.33
C LEU A 165 1.51 -10.88 23.33
N ASP A 166 1.66 -9.99 22.36
CA ASP A 166 2.76 -10.01 21.39
C ASP A 166 4.10 -9.64 22.05
N ALA A 167 4.12 -8.69 23.00
CA ALA A 167 5.31 -8.38 23.78
C ALA A 167 5.82 -9.62 24.55
N LEU A 168 4.91 -10.38 25.18
CA LEU A 168 5.26 -11.64 25.85
C LEU A 168 5.79 -12.71 24.87
N LYS A 169 5.20 -12.82 23.67
CA LYS A 169 5.68 -13.75 22.62
C LYS A 169 7.05 -13.37 22.06
N LEU A 170 7.39 -12.09 22.06
CA LEU A 170 8.71 -11.57 21.69
C LEU A 170 9.73 -11.67 22.84
N ASN A 171 9.40 -12.37 23.92
CA ASN A 171 10.23 -12.55 25.11
C ASN A 171 10.58 -11.25 25.84
N MET A 172 9.69 -10.24 25.76
CA MET A 172 9.81 -9.00 26.52
C MET A 172 9.23 -9.24 27.93
N VAL A 173 10.07 -9.65 28.87
CA VAL A 173 9.65 -10.09 30.22
C VAL A 173 10.05 -9.14 31.36
N SER A 174 10.68 -8.01 31.03
CA SER A 174 11.10 -7.00 32.00
C SER A 174 9.93 -6.10 32.45
N LYS A 175 9.97 -5.64 33.70
CA LYS A 175 8.93 -4.76 34.27
C LYS A 175 8.72 -3.50 33.43
N ASP A 176 9.80 -2.82 33.03
CA ASP A 176 9.76 -1.58 32.26
C ASP A 176 9.08 -1.74 30.89
N ALA A 177 9.18 -2.93 30.29
CA ALA A 177 8.49 -3.28 29.05
C ALA A 177 7.03 -3.69 29.26
N LEU A 178 6.73 -4.51 30.26
CA LEU A 178 5.40 -5.09 30.47
C LEU A 178 4.43 -4.15 31.21
N HIS A 179 4.93 -3.37 32.17
CA HIS A 179 4.08 -2.54 33.02
C HIS A 179 3.30 -1.46 32.23
N PRO A 180 3.90 -0.70 31.29
CA PRO A 180 3.17 0.28 30.49
C PRO A 180 2.05 -0.36 29.67
N LEU A 181 2.34 -1.49 29.02
CA LEU A 181 1.39 -2.21 28.18
C LEU A 181 0.22 -2.77 28.99
N LEU A 182 0.47 -3.38 30.16
CA LEU A 182 -0.61 -3.89 31.02
C LEU A 182 -1.49 -2.76 31.58
N SER A 183 -0.88 -1.59 31.83
CA SER A 183 -1.62 -0.39 32.27
C SER A 183 -2.55 0.14 31.19
N GLU A 184 -2.13 0.08 29.92
CA GLU A 184 -2.96 0.48 28.77
C GLU A 184 -4.12 -0.48 28.53
N VAL A 185 -3.89 -1.80 28.71
CA VAL A 185 -4.95 -2.82 28.67
C VAL A 185 -6.05 -2.51 29.67
N ILE A 186 -5.74 -2.32 30.96
CA ILE A 186 -6.77 -2.07 31.97
C ILE A 186 -7.49 -0.74 31.76
N GLN A 187 -6.77 0.32 31.35
CA GLN A 187 -7.38 1.63 31.09
C GLN A 187 -8.31 1.61 29.88
N SER A 188 -7.97 0.87 28.83
CA SER A 188 -8.81 0.75 27.63
C SER A 188 -10.03 -0.13 27.86
N VAL A 189 -9.89 -1.22 28.60
CA VAL A 189 -11.02 -2.06 29.05
C VAL A 189 -12.03 -1.26 29.86
N ASN A 190 -11.57 -0.48 30.84
CA ASN A 190 -12.44 0.32 31.70
C ASN A 190 -13.16 1.46 30.94
N LYS A 191 -12.67 1.85 29.75
CA LYS A 191 -13.37 2.81 28.89
C LYS A 191 -14.48 2.16 28.05
N VAL A 192 -14.46 0.84 27.90
CA VAL A 192 -15.38 0.08 27.04
C VAL A 192 -16.55 -0.47 27.82
N THR A 193 -16.31 -1.01 29.00
CA THR A 193 -17.34 -1.66 29.81
C THR A 193 -17.09 -1.43 31.29
N ASP A 194 -18.17 -1.03 31.99
CA ASP A 194 -18.23 -0.98 33.46
C ASP A 194 -18.67 -2.33 34.06
N VAL A 195 -18.99 -3.32 33.22
CA VAL A 195 -19.44 -4.65 33.63
C VAL A 195 -18.23 -5.53 33.93
N ASP A 196 -18.22 -6.12 35.12
CA ASP A 196 -17.19 -7.08 35.51
C ASP A 196 -17.24 -8.34 34.64
N PHE A 197 -16.06 -8.86 34.27
CA PHE A 197 -15.95 -10.01 33.39
C PHE A 197 -14.90 -11.00 33.88
N GLU A 198 -15.01 -12.24 33.41
CA GLU A 198 -14.20 -13.35 33.88
C GLU A 198 -12.70 -13.05 33.72
N ASN A 199 -11.93 -13.25 34.79
CA ASN A 199 -10.48 -12.99 34.86
C ASN A 199 -10.03 -11.52 34.76
N ARG A 200 -10.91 -10.53 34.80
CA ARG A 200 -10.52 -9.10 34.94
C ARG A 200 -9.64 -8.86 36.18
N GLY A 201 -9.95 -9.52 37.30
CA GLY A 201 -9.16 -9.44 38.53
C GLY A 201 -7.72 -9.93 38.38
N LYS A 202 -7.43 -10.82 37.42
CA LYS A 202 -6.07 -11.29 37.14
C LYS A 202 -5.21 -10.20 36.49
N ILE A 203 -5.79 -9.35 35.63
CA ILE A 203 -5.09 -8.19 35.05
C ILE A 203 -4.58 -7.28 36.17
N ILE A 204 -5.44 -6.99 37.15
CA ILE A 204 -5.11 -6.13 38.31
C ILE A 204 -4.06 -6.81 39.20
N GLN A 205 -4.20 -8.11 39.47
CA GLN A 205 -3.25 -8.88 40.26
C GLN A 205 -1.83 -8.86 39.63
N TRP A 206 -1.73 -9.02 38.32
CA TRP A 206 -0.46 -8.94 37.60
C TRP A 206 0.10 -7.53 37.57
N LEU A 207 -0.74 -6.50 37.46
CA LEU A 207 -0.30 -5.11 37.54
C LEU A 207 0.28 -4.78 38.94
N ILE A 208 -0.33 -5.29 40.02
CA ILE A 208 0.20 -5.18 41.38
C ILE A 208 1.55 -5.91 41.50
N THR A 209 1.64 -7.11 40.94
CA THR A 209 2.86 -7.92 40.95
C THR A 209 4.01 -7.19 40.24
N LEU A 210 3.76 -6.65 39.04
CA LEU A 210 4.74 -5.83 38.30
C LEU A 210 5.09 -4.54 39.07
N ASN A 211 4.16 -3.91 39.76
CA ASN A 211 4.45 -2.71 40.56
C ASN A 211 5.40 -2.99 41.73
N GLN A 212 5.37 -4.18 42.32
CA GLN A 212 6.24 -4.57 43.43
C GLN A 212 7.67 -4.98 43.01
N MET A 213 7.91 -5.21 41.73
CA MET A 213 9.23 -5.55 41.18
C MET A 213 10.11 -4.29 40.96
N ARG A 214 11.44 -4.44 40.89
CA ARG A 214 12.33 -3.34 40.47
C ARG A 214 12.25 -3.11 38.96
N ALA A 215 12.58 -1.90 38.48
CA ALA A 215 12.44 -1.53 37.07
C ALA A 215 13.19 -2.48 36.10
N THR A 216 14.35 -2.98 36.51
CA THR A 216 15.20 -3.89 35.73
C THR A 216 14.95 -5.38 36.04
N GLU A 217 13.92 -5.69 36.82
CA GLU A 217 13.62 -7.05 37.23
C GLU A 217 12.73 -7.72 36.19
N GLU A 218 13.09 -8.96 35.83
CA GLU A 218 12.40 -9.77 34.82
C GLU A 218 11.53 -10.84 35.48
N LEU A 219 10.40 -11.16 34.86
CA LEU A 219 9.59 -12.30 35.25
C LEU A 219 10.31 -13.61 34.91
N GLY A 220 10.21 -14.61 35.79
CA GLY A 220 10.67 -15.95 35.48
C GLY A 220 9.87 -16.57 34.32
N GLU A 221 10.45 -17.53 33.60
CA GLU A 221 9.81 -18.16 32.42
C GLU A 221 8.43 -18.76 32.74
N ASP A 222 8.28 -19.37 33.91
CA ASP A 222 7.00 -19.91 34.38
C ASP A 222 5.98 -18.80 34.70
N GLN A 223 6.43 -17.69 35.28
CA GLN A 223 5.58 -16.54 35.58
C GLN A 223 5.14 -15.81 34.31
N ALA A 224 6.02 -15.71 33.30
CA ALA A 224 5.70 -15.12 32.01
C ALA A 224 4.64 -15.94 31.25
N ARG A 225 4.72 -17.28 31.32
CA ARG A 225 3.70 -18.19 30.76
C ARG A 225 2.38 -18.09 31.51
N GLU A 226 2.41 -18.02 32.84
CA GLU A 226 1.21 -17.84 33.67
C GLU A 226 0.53 -16.49 33.38
N LEU A 227 1.31 -15.42 33.27
CA LEU A 227 0.84 -14.09 32.87
C LEU A 227 0.22 -14.10 31.47
N ALA A 228 0.86 -14.73 30.48
CA ALA A 228 0.32 -14.84 29.13
C ALA A 228 -1.05 -15.56 29.12
N PHE A 229 -1.14 -16.68 29.85
CA PHE A 229 -2.37 -17.45 29.96
C PHE A 229 -3.49 -16.65 30.64
N ASP A 230 -3.22 -16.04 31.80
CA ASP A 230 -4.21 -15.26 32.54
C ASP A 230 -4.75 -14.06 31.73
N ILE A 231 -3.89 -13.41 30.93
CA ILE A 231 -4.30 -12.28 30.08
C ILE A 231 -5.07 -12.74 28.83
N GLU A 232 -4.72 -13.89 28.26
CA GLU A 232 -5.51 -14.50 27.17
C GLU A 232 -6.91 -14.90 27.66
N GLN A 233 -7.03 -15.46 28.85
CA GLN A 233 -8.32 -15.76 29.47
C GLN A 233 -9.12 -14.49 29.78
N ALA A 234 -8.47 -13.43 30.25
CA ALA A 234 -9.13 -12.15 30.47
C ALA A 234 -9.61 -11.49 29.17
N TYR A 235 -8.87 -11.64 28.06
CA TYR A 235 -9.30 -11.18 26.74
C TYR A 235 -10.54 -11.94 26.23
N LEU A 236 -10.58 -13.26 26.43
CA LEU A 236 -11.75 -14.08 26.09
C LEU A 236 -12.98 -13.69 26.93
N GLY A 237 -12.79 -13.49 28.24
CA GLY A 237 -13.85 -13.01 29.14
C GLY A 237 -14.39 -11.64 28.71
N PHE A 238 -13.50 -10.69 28.39
CA PHE A 238 -13.86 -9.38 27.87
C PHE A 238 -14.67 -9.47 26.57
N LYS A 239 -14.25 -10.33 25.64
CA LYS A 239 -14.96 -10.56 24.37
C LYS A 239 -16.36 -11.15 24.58
N ALA A 240 -16.51 -12.07 25.54
CA ALA A 240 -17.80 -12.68 25.86
C ALA A 240 -18.79 -11.65 26.43
N THR A 241 -18.33 -10.68 27.23
CA THR A 241 -19.16 -9.60 27.78
C THR A 241 -19.70 -8.64 26.73
N LEU A 242 -19.05 -8.56 25.56
CA LEU A 242 -19.46 -7.72 24.44
C LEU A 242 -20.52 -8.39 23.52
N ALA A 243 -20.87 -9.66 23.76
CA ALA A 243 -21.86 -10.40 22.99
C ALA A 243 -23.23 -10.44 23.72
N PRO A 244 -24.36 -10.12 23.07
CA PRO A 244 -25.69 -10.20 23.69
C PRO A 244 -26.13 -11.66 23.96
N PRO A 245 -27.04 -11.90 24.94
CA PRO A 245 -27.22 -13.23 25.57
C PRO A 245 -27.91 -14.34 24.76
N ASP A 246 -28.18 -14.17 23.46
CA ASP A 246 -28.95 -15.15 22.67
C ASP A 246 -28.14 -15.85 21.57
N LEU A 247 -26.81 -15.79 21.61
CA LEU A 247 -25.93 -16.41 20.62
C LEU A 247 -25.30 -17.74 21.06
N CYS A 248 -25.96 -18.51 21.94
CA CYS A 248 -25.46 -19.84 22.34
C CYS A 248 -26.20 -21.02 21.66
N THR A 249 -27.17 -20.74 20.80
CA THR A 249 -27.86 -21.77 20.02
C THR A 249 -28.11 -21.27 18.60
N MET A 250 -27.18 -21.56 17.69
CA MET A 250 -27.40 -21.99 16.30
C MET A 250 -26.07 -21.83 15.55
N ILE A 251 -25.31 -22.92 15.50
CA ILE A 251 -24.33 -23.15 14.44
C ILE A 251 -25.14 -23.28 13.14
N SER A 252 -25.40 -22.15 12.48
CA SER A 252 -25.71 -22.10 11.06
C SER A 252 -25.25 -20.73 10.56
N ALA A 253 -24.14 -20.73 9.82
CA ALA A 253 -23.57 -19.53 9.22
C ALA A 253 -24.65 -18.79 8.40
N ASP A 254 -24.91 -17.55 8.75
CA ASP A 254 -25.64 -16.63 7.89
C ASP A 254 -24.73 -16.30 6.69
N PRO A 255 -25.09 -16.65 5.45
CA PRO A 255 -24.25 -16.43 4.27
C PRO A 255 -23.99 -14.95 3.96
N ASP A 256 -24.68 -14.03 4.64
CA ASP A 256 -24.58 -12.58 4.44
C ASP A 256 -23.66 -11.86 5.46
N GLU A 257 -23.05 -12.55 6.43
CA GLU A 257 -22.13 -11.93 7.39
C GLU A 257 -20.68 -11.77 6.82
N PRO A 258 -20.07 -10.57 6.89
CA PRO A 258 -18.72 -10.33 6.37
C PRO A 258 -17.65 -11.08 7.18
N LEU A 259 -16.81 -11.82 6.48
CA LEU A 259 -15.67 -12.57 7.02
C LEU A 259 -14.64 -11.62 7.67
N HIS A 260 -14.05 -12.04 8.78
CA HIS A 260 -12.87 -11.39 9.32
C HIS A 260 -11.60 -11.91 8.61
N VAL A 261 -10.53 -11.12 8.57
CA VAL A 261 -9.24 -11.55 7.98
C VAL A 261 -8.64 -12.80 8.67
N PHE A 262 -9.07 -13.07 9.92
CA PHE A 262 -8.67 -14.26 10.68
C PHE A 262 -9.44 -15.52 10.27
N ASP A 263 -10.56 -15.37 9.56
CA ASP A 263 -11.31 -16.48 8.99
C ASP A 263 -10.71 -16.95 7.65
N LEU A 264 -9.75 -16.19 7.10
CA LEU A 264 -8.98 -16.58 5.93
C LEU A 264 -7.84 -17.55 6.30
N PRO A 265 -7.34 -18.38 5.36
CA PRO A 265 -6.22 -19.29 5.60
C PRO A 265 -4.97 -18.54 6.08
N GLN A 266 -4.44 -18.93 7.23
CA GLN A 266 -3.30 -18.24 7.85
C GLN A 266 -1.98 -18.93 7.46
N ILE A 267 -0.95 -18.16 7.09
CA ILE A 267 0.33 -18.72 6.62
C ILE A 267 0.99 -19.70 7.61
N HIS A 268 0.78 -19.53 8.93
CA HIS A 268 1.34 -20.41 9.95
C HIS A 268 0.71 -21.81 9.94
N THR A 269 -0.48 -21.97 9.37
CA THR A 269 -1.13 -23.29 9.20
C THR A 269 -0.69 -24.02 7.95
N LYS A 270 0.23 -23.43 7.15
CA LYS A 270 0.73 -23.97 5.87
C LYS A 270 -0.39 -24.41 4.90
N PRO A 271 -1.33 -23.50 4.55
CA PRO A 271 -2.42 -23.82 3.63
C PRO A 271 -1.93 -24.13 2.22
N SER A 272 -2.70 -24.89 1.45
CA SER A 272 -2.39 -25.15 0.04
C SER A 272 -2.39 -23.86 -0.79
N GLY A 273 -1.64 -23.86 -1.90
CA GLY A 273 -1.62 -22.68 -2.81
C GLY A 273 -3.01 -22.36 -3.37
N THR A 274 -3.84 -23.37 -3.62
CA THR A 274 -5.23 -23.20 -4.04
C THR A 274 -6.10 -22.50 -3.00
N GLU A 275 -5.93 -22.81 -1.71
CA GLU A 275 -6.68 -22.15 -0.63
C GLU A 275 -6.26 -20.68 -0.49
N LEU A 276 -4.96 -20.39 -0.65
CA LEU A 276 -4.46 -19.01 -0.66
C LEU A 276 -5.01 -18.21 -1.84
N ILE A 277 -5.01 -18.78 -3.06
CA ILE A 277 -5.58 -18.10 -4.23
C ILE A 277 -7.08 -17.82 -4.04
N GLN A 278 -7.86 -18.79 -3.55
CA GLN A 278 -9.28 -18.59 -3.28
C GLN A 278 -9.52 -17.49 -2.23
N ALA A 279 -8.70 -17.43 -1.19
CA ALA A 279 -8.76 -16.36 -0.19
C ALA A 279 -8.39 -14.99 -0.78
N LEU A 280 -7.39 -14.94 -1.65
CA LEU A 280 -6.98 -13.72 -2.35
C LEU A 280 -8.04 -13.26 -3.37
N ASP A 281 -8.81 -14.16 -3.95
CA ASP A 281 -9.94 -13.81 -4.83
C ASP A 281 -11.09 -13.16 -4.05
N LEU A 282 -11.37 -13.61 -2.82
CA LEU A 282 -12.33 -12.95 -1.92
C LEU A 282 -11.91 -11.52 -1.56
N LEU A 283 -10.61 -11.24 -1.64
CA LEU A 283 -10.04 -9.92 -1.41
C LEU A 283 -9.99 -9.06 -2.69
N THR A 284 -10.57 -9.46 -3.81
CA THR A 284 -10.55 -8.62 -5.03
C THR A 284 -11.36 -7.34 -4.83
N VAL A 285 -10.75 -6.17 -5.04
CA VAL A 285 -11.49 -4.89 -5.03
C VAL A 285 -12.15 -4.72 -6.40
N LYS A 286 -13.49 -4.75 -6.43
CA LYS A 286 -14.21 -4.37 -7.65
C LYS A 286 -14.06 -2.85 -7.87
N PRO A 287 -13.87 -2.40 -9.12
CA PRO A 287 -13.88 -0.97 -9.44
C PRO A 287 -15.16 -0.31 -8.88
N ARG A 288 -15.02 0.77 -8.10
CA ARG A 288 -16.19 1.52 -7.62
C ARG A 288 -16.96 2.07 -8.83
N SER A 289 -18.26 1.83 -8.89
CA SER A 289 -19.13 2.47 -9.89
C SER A 289 -19.47 3.88 -9.42
N PHE A 290 -19.33 4.87 -10.30
CA PHE A 290 -19.54 6.30 -9.97
C PHE A 290 -21.02 6.68 -9.69
N GLY A 291 -21.95 5.72 -9.69
CA GLY A 291 -23.40 5.95 -9.60
C GLY A 291 -24.02 5.73 -8.21
N PRO A 292 -25.21 6.30 -7.93
CA PRO A 292 -25.94 6.10 -6.67
C PRO A 292 -26.40 4.65 -6.42
N VAL A 293 -26.34 3.79 -7.45
CA VAL A 293 -26.65 2.34 -7.38
C VAL A 293 -25.42 1.50 -7.01
N ALA A 294 -24.33 2.13 -6.52
CA ALA A 294 -23.14 1.45 -6.01
C ALA A 294 -23.40 0.46 -4.85
N HIS A 295 -24.64 0.38 -4.34
CA HIS A 295 -25.05 -0.55 -3.29
C HIS A 295 -25.77 -1.82 -3.75
N VAL A 296 -25.87 -2.13 -5.05
CA VAL A 296 -26.19 -3.52 -5.44
C VAL A 296 -24.91 -4.33 -5.35
N ALA A 297 -24.52 -4.63 -4.11
CA ALA A 297 -23.53 -5.64 -3.79
C ALA A 297 -23.90 -6.91 -4.57
N THR A 298 -23.05 -7.31 -5.51
CA THR A 298 -23.06 -8.69 -5.98
C THR A 298 -23.00 -9.57 -4.74
N LYS A 299 -24.02 -10.42 -4.54
CA LYS A 299 -24.14 -11.41 -3.46
C LYS A 299 -22.90 -12.31 -3.43
N GLY A 300 -21.86 -11.84 -2.78
CA GLY A 300 -20.58 -12.50 -2.60
C GLY A 300 -20.07 -12.15 -1.22
N ARG A 301 -19.54 -13.14 -0.52
CA ARG A 301 -19.08 -13.02 0.86
C ARG A 301 -17.96 -11.98 0.93
N THR A 302 -18.19 -10.88 1.66
CA THR A 302 -17.23 -9.76 1.79
C THR A 302 -16.30 -9.99 2.97
N VAL A 303 -15.07 -9.47 2.91
CA VAL A 303 -14.11 -9.50 4.02
C VAL A 303 -14.00 -8.11 4.64
N GLN A 304 -13.98 -8.02 5.97
CA GLN A 304 -13.78 -6.77 6.69
C GLN A 304 -12.43 -6.13 6.31
N PRO A 305 -12.37 -4.83 5.98
CA PRO A 305 -11.15 -4.20 5.48
C PRO A 305 -10.01 -4.13 6.52
N ALA A 306 -10.35 -4.21 7.81
CA ALA A 306 -9.38 -4.19 8.90
C ALA A 306 -8.44 -5.41 8.84
N GLY A 307 -7.14 -5.17 8.85
CA GLY A 307 -6.11 -6.22 8.87
C GLY A 307 -5.80 -6.87 7.51
N VAL A 308 -6.56 -6.56 6.45
CA VAL A 308 -6.33 -7.10 5.08
C VAL A 308 -4.93 -6.74 4.57
N THR A 309 -4.50 -5.48 4.73
CA THR A 309 -3.15 -5.03 4.32
C THR A 309 -2.05 -5.83 5.02
N ARG A 310 -2.21 -6.11 6.33
CA ARG A 310 -1.25 -6.90 7.12
C ARG A 310 -1.24 -8.36 6.66
N TYR A 311 -2.40 -8.93 6.36
CA TYR A 311 -2.54 -10.28 5.82
C TYR A 311 -1.84 -10.42 4.45
N LEU A 312 -2.13 -9.52 3.51
CA LEU A 312 -1.49 -9.51 2.19
C LEU A 312 0.03 -9.34 2.28
N THR A 313 0.50 -8.42 3.13
CA THR A 313 1.93 -8.22 3.37
C THR A 313 2.58 -9.46 3.98
N SER A 314 1.88 -10.18 4.86
CA SER A 314 2.40 -11.43 5.46
C SER A 314 2.57 -12.56 4.43
N ILE A 315 1.69 -12.63 3.42
CA ILE A 315 1.81 -13.59 2.31
C ILE A 315 3.01 -13.22 1.43
N ILE A 316 3.15 -11.94 1.06
CA ILE A 316 4.24 -11.43 0.21
C ILE A 316 5.61 -11.60 0.91
N ALA A 317 5.68 -11.35 2.21
CA ALA A 317 6.91 -11.49 2.99
C ALA A 317 7.31 -12.95 3.26
N SER A 318 6.37 -13.90 3.09
CA SER A 318 6.63 -15.32 3.32
C SER A 318 7.37 -15.93 2.13
N PRO A 319 8.41 -16.76 2.37
CA PRO A 319 9.06 -17.51 1.30
C PRO A 319 8.15 -18.60 0.69
N LEU A 320 6.97 -18.85 1.29
CA LEU A 320 6.00 -19.87 0.87
C LEU A 320 6.64 -21.26 0.66
N ALA A 321 7.69 -21.58 1.42
CA ALA A 321 8.57 -22.75 1.20
C ALA A 321 7.88 -24.12 1.35
N TRP A 322 6.63 -24.15 1.82
CA TRP A 322 5.83 -25.38 1.90
C TRP A 322 5.02 -25.65 0.62
N LEU A 323 5.03 -24.73 -0.35
CA LEU A 323 4.39 -24.91 -1.66
C LEU A 323 5.37 -25.60 -2.63
N ASP A 324 4.86 -26.61 -3.33
CA ASP A 324 5.67 -27.58 -4.08
C ASP A 324 6.37 -27.00 -5.32
N THR A 325 5.82 -25.97 -5.96
CA THR A 325 6.34 -25.43 -7.22
C THR A 325 6.62 -23.93 -7.17
N ASP A 326 7.63 -23.49 -7.93
CA ASP A 326 8.00 -22.08 -8.07
C ASP A 326 6.87 -21.30 -8.74
N GLU A 327 6.20 -21.89 -9.74
CA GLU A 327 5.11 -21.26 -10.48
C GLU A 327 3.90 -20.97 -9.57
N LEU A 328 3.59 -21.86 -8.64
CA LEU A 328 2.49 -21.67 -7.69
C LEU A 328 2.82 -20.61 -6.65
N ARG A 329 4.09 -20.51 -6.23
CA ARG A 329 4.56 -19.45 -5.33
C ARG A 329 4.47 -18.09 -6.01
N GLU A 330 4.93 -17.99 -7.25
CA GLU A 330 4.80 -16.77 -8.07
C GLU A 330 3.33 -16.37 -8.25
N ALA A 331 2.43 -17.31 -8.58
CA ALA A 331 1.01 -17.01 -8.73
C ALA A 331 0.37 -16.46 -7.44
N VAL A 332 0.73 -17.02 -6.27
CA VAL A 332 0.24 -16.55 -4.96
C VAL A 332 0.80 -15.17 -4.63
N TRP A 333 2.09 -14.93 -4.88
CA TRP A 333 2.71 -13.62 -4.68
C TRP A 333 2.12 -12.55 -5.59
N ASP A 334 1.92 -12.86 -6.88
CA ASP A 334 1.30 -11.96 -7.86
C ASP A 334 -0.13 -11.59 -7.46
N ALA A 335 -0.93 -12.59 -7.07
CA ALA A 335 -2.29 -12.35 -6.60
C ALA A 335 -2.31 -11.48 -5.33
N ALA A 336 -1.45 -11.77 -4.34
CA ALA A 336 -1.37 -10.99 -3.10
C ALA A 336 -0.89 -9.55 -3.35
N ALA A 337 0.12 -9.38 -4.22
CA ALA A 337 0.62 -8.07 -4.64
C ALA A 337 -0.44 -7.27 -5.38
N ALA A 338 -1.21 -7.89 -6.28
CA ALA A 338 -2.32 -7.25 -6.97
C ALA A 338 -3.39 -6.77 -5.98
N ARG A 339 -3.82 -7.60 -5.03
CA ARG A 339 -4.80 -7.21 -4.00
C ARG A 339 -4.31 -6.07 -3.10
N LEU A 340 -3.01 -6.00 -2.83
CA LEU A 340 -2.39 -4.94 -2.04
C LEU A 340 -2.30 -3.63 -2.84
N SER A 341 -1.92 -3.73 -4.11
CA SER A 341 -1.83 -2.65 -5.07
C SER A 341 -3.21 -2.00 -5.33
N GLU A 342 -4.27 -2.80 -5.51
CA GLU A 342 -5.66 -2.37 -5.64
C GLU A 342 -6.12 -1.46 -4.48
N ARG A 343 -5.54 -1.64 -3.28
CA ARG A 343 -5.88 -0.92 -2.04
C ARG A 343 -4.93 0.22 -1.71
N SER A 344 -3.88 0.42 -2.51
CA SER A 344 -2.85 1.43 -2.27
C SER A 344 -3.10 2.74 -3.02
N GLY A 345 -4.35 2.97 -3.46
CA GLY A 345 -4.76 4.12 -4.26
C GLY A 345 -4.51 3.94 -5.77
N ARG A 346 -5.05 4.88 -6.58
CA ARG A 346 -5.06 4.71 -8.05
C ARG A 346 -3.66 4.72 -8.69
N THR A 347 -2.69 5.40 -8.10
CA THR A 347 -1.29 5.44 -8.57
C THR A 347 -0.54 4.12 -8.41
N ALA A 348 -1.00 3.25 -7.52
CA ALA A 348 -0.43 1.93 -7.32
C ALA A 348 -1.19 0.82 -8.06
N MET A 349 -2.42 1.08 -8.53
CA MET A 349 -3.33 0.11 -9.14
C MET A 349 -2.93 -0.22 -10.60
N PRO A 350 -3.00 -1.51 -11.03
CA PRO A 350 -2.69 -1.91 -12.40
C PRO A 350 -3.69 -1.32 -13.41
N ALA A 351 -3.40 -1.55 -14.69
CA ALA A 351 -4.35 -1.28 -15.77
C ALA A 351 -5.66 -2.05 -15.53
N MET A 352 -6.79 -1.42 -15.83
CA MET A 352 -8.11 -1.96 -15.54
C MET A 352 -9.10 -1.62 -16.66
N SER A 353 -10.18 -2.39 -16.77
CA SER A 353 -11.33 -2.03 -17.59
C SER A 353 -12.54 -1.79 -16.69
N ARG A 354 -13.27 -0.70 -16.93
CA ARG A 354 -14.47 -0.31 -16.17
C ARG A 354 -15.69 -0.30 -17.06
N VAL A 355 -16.83 -0.66 -16.47
CA VAL A 355 -18.13 -0.61 -17.13
C VAL A 355 -18.95 0.53 -16.53
N PHE A 356 -19.46 1.42 -17.37
CA PHE A 356 -20.25 2.58 -17.00
C PHE A 356 -21.68 2.42 -17.50
N SER A 357 -22.67 2.55 -16.61
CA SER A 357 -24.09 2.57 -16.99
C SER A 357 -24.54 4.00 -17.29
N ILE A 358 -25.08 4.22 -18.48
CA ILE A 358 -25.55 5.52 -18.96
C ILE A 358 -27.06 5.46 -19.21
N PRO A 359 -27.86 6.35 -18.59
CA PRO A 359 -29.29 6.44 -18.84
C PRO A 359 -29.59 6.98 -20.24
N SER A 360 -30.65 6.44 -20.84
CA SER A 360 -31.20 6.78 -22.15
C SER A 360 -32.73 6.85 -22.06
N THR A 361 -33.31 7.88 -22.65
CA THR A 361 -34.77 8.03 -22.71
C THR A 361 -35.33 7.23 -23.90
N THR A 362 -36.38 6.44 -23.67
CA THR A 362 -37.14 5.80 -24.76
C THR A 362 -37.98 6.82 -25.53
N SER A 363 -38.32 6.50 -26.78
CA SER A 363 -39.09 7.38 -27.70
C SER A 363 -40.45 7.86 -27.16
N ASP A 364 -40.97 7.22 -26.11
CA ASP A 364 -42.25 7.54 -25.49
C ASP A 364 -42.10 8.38 -24.19
N GLY A 365 -40.87 8.71 -23.76
CA GLY A 365 -40.59 9.59 -22.62
C GLY A 365 -41.01 9.06 -21.23
N LEU A 366 -41.44 7.79 -21.16
CA LEU A 366 -42.04 7.16 -19.98
C LEU A 366 -41.13 6.15 -19.28
N GLU A 367 -40.14 5.57 -19.96
CA GLU A 367 -39.18 4.59 -19.41
C GLU A 367 -37.73 5.01 -19.67
N VAL A 368 -36.90 4.99 -18.62
CA VAL A 368 -35.45 5.20 -18.70
C VAL A 368 -34.79 3.84 -18.89
N GLU A 369 -34.28 3.57 -20.10
CA GLU A 369 -33.40 2.43 -20.34
C GLU A 369 -31.96 2.82 -20.03
N GLU A 370 -31.10 1.86 -19.67
CA GLU A 370 -29.67 2.10 -19.50
C GLU A 370 -28.88 1.28 -20.51
N PHE A 371 -27.82 1.87 -21.08
CA PHE A 371 -26.81 1.14 -21.83
C PHE A 371 -25.47 1.19 -21.09
N THR A 372 -24.58 0.26 -21.44
CA THR A 372 -23.27 0.15 -20.80
C THR A 372 -22.14 0.46 -21.78
N LEU A 373 -21.12 1.16 -21.29
CA LEU A 373 -19.87 1.43 -21.99
C LEU A 373 -18.71 0.80 -21.23
N THR A 374 -17.80 0.14 -21.93
CA THR A 374 -16.58 -0.43 -21.34
C THR A 374 -15.38 0.41 -21.73
N LEU A 375 -14.64 0.95 -20.76
CA LEU A 375 -13.43 1.74 -21.00
C LEU A 375 -12.23 1.09 -20.34
N HIS A 376 -11.12 1.05 -21.08
CA HIS A 376 -9.81 0.69 -20.58
C HIS A 376 -9.09 1.91 -20.00
N GLU A 377 -8.57 1.75 -18.79
CA GLU A 377 -7.75 2.71 -18.07
C GLU A 377 -6.39 2.08 -17.75
N PRO A 378 -5.29 2.48 -18.40
CA PRO A 378 -3.96 1.99 -18.06
C PRO A 378 -3.54 2.38 -16.63
N SER A 379 -2.45 1.79 -16.14
CA SER A 379 -1.88 2.12 -14.83
C SER A 379 -1.48 3.59 -14.76
N LEU A 380 -1.84 4.27 -13.66
CA LEU A 380 -1.58 5.70 -13.48
C LEU A 380 -0.13 5.94 -13.04
N THR A 381 0.77 6.11 -14.01
CA THR A 381 2.15 6.60 -13.79
C THR A 381 2.17 8.14 -13.83
N ALA A 382 3.24 8.75 -13.31
CA ALA A 382 3.35 10.20 -13.08
C ALA A 382 3.00 11.10 -14.30
N ASP A 383 3.11 10.56 -15.52
CA ASP A 383 2.92 11.31 -16.77
C ASP A 383 1.57 11.03 -17.48
N ASN A 384 0.70 10.17 -16.93
CA ASN A 384 -0.48 9.63 -17.64
C ASN A 384 -1.86 10.11 -17.11
N LEU A 385 -1.96 11.35 -16.60
CA LEU A 385 -3.19 11.85 -15.97
C LEU A 385 -4.44 11.83 -16.90
N GLY A 386 -4.24 11.97 -18.21
CA GLY A 386 -5.30 11.92 -19.23
C GLY A 386 -5.90 10.53 -19.46
N MET A 387 -5.32 9.49 -18.86
CA MET A 387 -5.75 8.09 -19.03
C MET A 387 -6.75 7.60 -17.96
N LYS A 388 -7.09 8.45 -16.98
CA LYS A 388 -8.10 8.17 -15.95
C LYS A 388 -9.45 8.74 -16.37
N THR A 389 -10.52 8.00 -16.11
CA THR A 389 -11.89 8.55 -16.20
C THR A 389 -12.18 9.38 -14.94
N TRP A 390 -12.54 10.65 -15.13
CA TRP A 390 -12.85 11.58 -14.04
C TRP A 390 -14.34 11.64 -13.75
N VAL A 391 -14.72 11.90 -12.48
CA VAL A 391 -16.14 11.94 -12.09
C VAL A 391 -16.98 12.90 -12.91
N SER A 392 -16.42 14.06 -13.29
CA SER A 392 -17.07 15.06 -14.15
C SER A 392 -17.47 14.50 -15.51
N SER A 393 -16.67 13.59 -16.07
CA SER A 393 -17.00 12.93 -17.35
C SER A 393 -18.18 11.97 -17.20
N TYR A 394 -18.29 11.28 -16.07
CA TYR A 394 -19.41 10.38 -15.80
C TYR A 394 -20.71 11.14 -15.53
N LEU A 395 -20.66 12.18 -14.69
CA LEU A 395 -21.81 13.03 -14.42
C LEU A 395 -22.34 13.70 -15.69
N LEU A 396 -21.45 14.21 -16.54
CA LEU A 396 -21.83 14.80 -17.83
C LEU A 396 -22.50 13.76 -18.71
N SER A 397 -21.91 12.57 -18.82
CA SER A 397 -22.45 11.46 -19.61
C SER A 397 -23.87 11.06 -19.17
N ARG A 398 -24.12 11.04 -17.85
CA ARG A 398 -25.46 10.78 -17.33
C ARG A 398 -26.45 11.89 -17.65
N ARG A 399 -26.02 13.15 -17.75
CA ARG A 399 -26.91 14.29 -18.04
C ARG A 399 -27.22 14.47 -19.52
N LEU A 400 -26.41 13.89 -20.41
CA LEU A 400 -26.59 14.07 -21.85
C LEU A 400 -28.00 13.75 -22.33
N HIS A 401 -28.67 12.70 -21.82
CA HIS A 401 -30.04 12.37 -22.24
C HIS A 401 -31.03 13.53 -21.98
N ASN A 402 -30.89 14.27 -20.87
CA ASN A 402 -31.76 15.41 -20.54
C ASN A 402 -31.38 16.69 -21.27
N LEU A 403 -30.08 16.94 -21.46
CA LEU A 403 -29.58 18.16 -22.13
C LEU A 403 -29.94 18.21 -23.62
N LEU A 404 -30.33 17.07 -24.20
CA LEU A 404 -30.57 16.91 -25.63
C LEU A 404 -32.07 16.95 -26.01
N GLU A 405 -32.98 17.04 -25.04
CA GLU A 405 -34.43 16.94 -25.27
C GLU A 405 -35.16 18.27 -25.47
N SER A 406 -34.58 19.45 -25.14
CA SER A 406 -35.24 20.74 -25.38
C SER A 406 -34.26 21.93 -25.46
N PRO A 407 -34.33 22.80 -26.49
CA PRO A 407 -33.63 24.08 -26.45
C PRO A 407 -34.25 24.97 -25.34
N PRO A 408 -33.44 25.57 -24.44
CA PRO A 408 -33.96 26.42 -23.38
C PRO A 408 -34.70 27.66 -23.94
N ASN A 409 -35.82 27.99 -23.29
CA ASN A 409 -36.77 29.06 -23.65
C ASN A 409 -36.20 30.49 -23.48
N LEU A 410 -35.16 30.87 -24.22
CA LEU A 410 -34.58 32.23 -24.18
C LEU A 410 -34.54 32.93 -25.55
N VAL A 411 -35.20 32.37 -26.56
CA VAL A 411 -35.43 33.03 -27.86
C VAL A 411 -36.94 33.01 -28.15
N PRO A 412 -37.58 34.16 -28.48
CA PRO A 412 -39.00 34.22 -28.78
C PRO A 412 -39.40 33.19 -29.84
N SER A 413 -40.49 32.45 -29.56
CA SER A 413 -41.02 31.32 -30.36
C SER A 413 -41.38 31.66 -31.81
N THR A 414 -41.27 32.92 -32.21
CA THR A 414 -41.46 33.40 -33.58
C THR A 414 -40.20 33.27 -34.45
N CYS A 415 -39.02 33.01 -33.87
CA CYS A 415 -37.77 32.76 -34.58
C CYS A 415 -37.26 31.30 -34.48
N THR A 416 -37.89 30.48 -33.64
CA THR A 416 -37.47 29.10 -33.31
C THR A 416 -38.51 28.05 -33.66
N THR A 417 -39.52 28.36 -34.47
CA THR A 417 -40.19 27.29 -35.21
C THR A 417 -39.13 26.72 -36.14
N PRO A 418 -38.71 25.44 -36.03
CA PRO A 418 -38.25 24.78 -37.22
C PRO A 418 -39.46 24.86 -38.14
N GLN A 419 -39.41 25.68 -39.19
CA GLN A 419 -40.12 25.24 -40.37
C GLN A 419 -39.56 23.84 -40.59
N LEU A 420 -40.42 22.83 -40.46
CA LEU A 420 -40.22 21.52 -41.05
C LEU A 420 -40.08 21.78 -42.55
N CYS A 421 -38.91 22.27 -42.96
CA CYS A 421 -38.41 22.18 -44.30
C CYS A 421 -38.15 20.69 -44.48
N PRO A 422 -38.81 20.01 -45.43
CA PRO A 422 -38.67 18.57 -45.64
C PRO A 422 -37.25 18.11 -46.02
N ASP A 423 -36.26 19.02 -46.09
CA ASP A 423 -34.96 18.80 -46.73
C ASP A 423 -33.72 18.83 -45.82
N ASN A 424 -33.83 19.01 -44.49
CA ASN A 424 -32.62 19.06 -43.64
C ASN A 424 -32.18 17.68 -43.11
N ASN A 425 -31.58 16.90 -44.01
CA ASN A 425 -30.85 15.67 -43.74
C ASN A 425 -29.46 15.92 -43.10
N LYS A 426 -29.29 17.01 -42.32
CA LYS A 426 -27.99 17.45 -41.81
C LYS A 426 -27.73 16.87 -40.42
N THR A 427 -26.81 15.92 -40.34
CA THR A 427 -26.31 15.34 -39.09
C THR A 427 -25.60 16.39 -38.23
N LEU A 428 -25.92 16.41 -36.92
CA LEU A 428 -25.25 17.30 -35.96
C LEU A 428 -23.78 16.89 -35.81
N ARG A 429 -22.87 17.87 -35.83
CA ARG A 429 -21.43 17.61 -35.67
C ARG A 429 -20.95 18.07 -34.31
N ALA A 430 -20.45 17.14 -33.52
CA ALA A 430 -19.91 17.39 -32.18
C ALA A 430 -18.40 17.20 -32.12
N LEU A 431 -17.75 17.94 -31.23
CA LEU A 431 -16.34 17.83 -30.88
C LEU A 431 -16.21 17.70 -29.38
N GLU A 432 -15.46 16.70 -28.89
CA GLU A 432 -15.05 16.63 -27.50
C GLU A 432 -13.59 17.08 -27.36
N LEU A 433 -13.35 18.07 -26.49
CA LEU A 433 -12.03 18.60 -26.17
C LEU A 433 -11.54 17.97 -24.86
N GLY A 434 -10.36 17.35 -24.89
CA GLY A 434 -9.79 16.70 -23.71
C GLY A 434 -10.60 15.47 -23.31
N ALA A 435 -10.85 14.59 -24.28
CA ALA A 435 -11.74 13.44 -24.12
C ALA A 435 -11.24 12.40 -23.12
N GLY A 436 -9.94 12.37 -22.84
CA GLY A 436 -9.31 11.39 -21.95
C GLY A 436 -9.62 9.96 -22.38
N THR A 437 -10.41 9.25 -21.58
CA THR A 437 -10.86 7.88 -21.87
C THR A 437 -11.99 7.81 -22.90
N GLY A 438 -12.65 8.93 -23.21
CA GLY A 438 -13.72 9.05 -24.22
C GLY A 438 -15.14 8.85 -23.70
N LEU A 439 -15.35 8.81 -22.38
CA LEU A 439 -16.64 8.46 -21.78
C LEU A 439 -17.79 9.37 -22.27
N VAL A 440 -17.59 10.69 -22.29
CA VAL A 440 -18.65 11.65 -22.64
C VAL A 440 -19.04 11.51 -24.10
N GLY A 441 -18.06 11.53 -25.00
CA GLY A 441 -18.36 11.51 -26.42
C GLY A 441 -18.86 10.16 -26.92
N LEU A 442 -18.41 9.04 -26.33
CA LEU A 442 -18.99 7.73 -26.60
C LEU A 442 -20.44 7.64 -26.11
N SER A 443 -20.74 8.19 -24.93
CA SER A 443 -22.11 8.29 -24.41
C SER A 443 -22.99 9.13 -25.33
N PHE A 444 -22.47 10.28 -25.79
CA PHE A 444 -23.15 11.15 -26.73
C PHE A 444 -23.46 10.45 -28.06
N ALA A 445 -22.50 9.72 -28.62
CA ALA A 445 -22.67 8.99 -29.87
C ALA A 445 -23.73 7.89 -29.74
N ALA A 446 -23.73 7.14 -28.63
CA ALA A 446 -24.72 6.11 -28.36
C ALA A 446 -26.14 6.70 -28.19
N LEU A 447 -26.26 7.84 -27.49
CA LEU A 447 -27.54 8.52 -27.28
C LEU A 447 -28.12 9.14 -28.56
N ARG A 448 -27.28 9.74 -29.40
CA ARG A 448 -27.73 10.42 -30.64
C ARG A 448 -27.87 9.48 -31.82
N GLY A 449 -27.17 8.36 -31.82
CA GLY A 449 -27.16 7.41 -32.92
C GLY A 449 -26.84 8.09 -34.26
N SER A 450 -27.60 7.75 -35.29
CA SER A 450 -27.41 8.28 -36.65
C SER A 450 -27.73 9.77 -36.81
N SER A 451 -28.25 10.45 -35.78
CA SER A 451 -28.59 11.88 -35.84
C SER A 451 -27.40 12.80 -35.57
N ALA A 452 -26.27 12.27 -35.10
CA ALA A 452 -25.06 13.05 -34.83
C ALA A 452 -23.78 12.27 -35.16
N THR A 453 -22.71 13.03 -35.36
CA THR A 453 -21.34 12.52 -35.48
C THR A 453 -20.50 13.23 -34.43
N ILE A 454 -19.51 12.54 -33.84
CA ILE A 454 -18.62 13.14 -32.86
C ILE A 454 -17.14 12.86 -33.17
N HIS A 455 -16.31 13.88 -33.00
CA HIS A 455 -14.86 13.77 -33.04
C HIS A 455 -14.30 13.92 -31.62
N LEU A 456 -13.62 12.89 -31.12
CA LEU A 456 -13.01 12.85 -29.79
C LEU A 456 -11.55 13.25 -29.90
N THR A 457 -11.14 14.25 -29.11
CA THR A 457 -9.78 14.79 -29.23
C THR A 457 -9.03 14.90 -27.92
N ASP A 458 -7.73 14.60 -27.98
CA ASP A 458 -6.81 14.74 -26.85
C ASP A 458 -5.35 14.86 -27.37
N LEU A 459 -4.37 14.82 -26.47
CA LEU A 459 -2.94 14.85 -26.78
C LEU A 459 -2.44 13.54 -27.45
N PRO A 460 -1.31 13.59 -28.18
CA PRO A 460 -0.77 12.43 -28.93
C PRO A 460 -0.64 11.15 -28.11
N ASP A 461 -0.25 11.26 -26.84
CA ASP A 461 -0.04 10.11 -25.97
C ASP A 461 -1.37 9.47 -25.49
N ILE A 462 -2.47 10.23 -25.49
CA ILE A 462 -3.80 9.79 -25.02
C ILE A 462 -4.63 9.15 -26.15
N VAL A 463 -4.50 9.68 -27.37
CA VAL A 463 -5.29 9.28 -28.55
C VAL A 463 -5.26 7.77 -28.85
N PRO A 464 -4.14 7.03 -28.70
CA PRO A 464 -4.12 5.58 -28.88
C PRO A 464 -5.10 4.84 -27.95
N ASN A 465 -5.14 5.19 -26.66
CA ASN A 465 -6.07 4.59 -25.70
C ASN A 465 -7.51 5.02 -25.97
N LEU A 466 -7.73 6.28 -26.36
CA LEU A 466 -9.03 6.79 -26.77
C LEU A 466 -9.60 6.03 -27.98
N ALA A 467 -8.76 5.75 -28.98
CA ALA A 467 -9.12 4.93 -30.15
C ALA A 467 -9.42 3.48 -29.76
N HIS A 468 -8.64 2.91 -28.84
CA HIS A 468 -8.88 1.58 -28.27
C HIS A 468 -10.25 1.51 -27.57
N ASN A 469 -10.59 2.51 -26.74
CA ASN A 469 -11.88 2.59 -26.06
C ASN A 469 -13.06 2.76 -27.01
N ALA A 470 -12.90 3.52 -28.09
CA ALA A 470 -13.92 3.58 -29.15
C ALA A 470 -14.13 2.21 -29.81
N ALA A 471 -13.05 1.47 -30.07
CA ALA A 471 -13.13 0.13 -30.66
C ALA A 471 -13.78 -0.90 -29.71
N LEU A 472 -13.53 -0.82 -28.40
CA LEU A 472 -14.17 -1.68 -27.40
C LEU A 472 -15.70 -1.57 -27.40
N ASN A 473 -16.25 -0.43 -27.84
CA ASN A 473 -17.69 -0.15 -27.82
C ASN A 473 -18.33 -0.18 -29.23
N VAL A 474 -17.64 -0.74 -30.22
CA VAL A 474 -18.10 -0.75 -31.62
C VAL A 474 -19.46 -1.41 -31.82
N GLU A 475 -19.78 -2.47 -31.05
CA GLU A 475 -21.07 -3.15 -31.14
C GLU A 475 -22.24 -2.24 -30.73
N LEU A 476 -22.06 -1.50 -29.62
CA LEU A 476 -23.05 -0.53 -29.16
C LEU A 476 -23.21 0.61 -30.18
N LEU A 477 -22.10 1.14 -30.70
CA LEU A 477 -22.10 2.22 -31.68
C LEU A 477 -22.79 1.79 -32.98
N ASN A 478 -22.52 0.57 -33.46
CA ASN A 478 -23.20 0.01 -34.63
C ASN A 478 -24.70 -0.19 -34.39
N ARG A 479 -25.09 -0.68 -33.20
CA ARG A 479 -26.50 -0.89 -32.83
C ARG A 479 -27.29 0.42 -32.78
N THR A 480 -26.68 1.48 -32.26
CA THR A 480 -27.30 2.82 -32.16
C THR A 480 -27.16 3.64 -33.43
N GLY A 481 -26.25 3.26 -34.33
CA GLY A 481 -25.88 4.05 -35.52
C GLY A 481 -24.99 5.25 -35.19
N GLY A 482 -24.37 5.28 -34.01
CA GLY A 482 -23.49 6.35 -33.56
C GLY A 482 -22.17 6.37 -34.34
N ALA A 483 -21.79 7.55 -34.83
CA ALA A 483 -20.55 7.73 -35.59
C ALA A 483 -19.50 8.48 -34.76
N VAL A 484 -18.36 7.81 -34.52
CA VAL A 484 -17.25 8.31 -33.68
C VAL A 484 -15.97 8.31 -34.49
N THR A 485 -15.19 9.37 -34.34
CA THR A 485 -13.80 9.45 -34.84
C THR A 485 -12.91 9.98 -33.73
N THR A 486 -11.62 9.62 -33.73
CA THR A 486 -10.65 10.09 -32.75
C THR A 486 -9.51 10.84 -33.44
N GLY A 487 -8.87 11.79 -32.75
CA GLY A 487 -7.80 12.59 -33.34
C GLY A 487 -7.01 13.41 -32.32
N VAL A 488 -5.85 13.92 -32.75
CA VAL A 488 -5.01 14.79 -31.92
C VAL A 488 -5.51 16.23 -32.04
N LEU A 489 -5.71 16.91 -30.92
CA LEU A 489 -5.97 18.35 -30.87
C LEU A 489 -5.27 18.97 -29.64
N ASP A 490 -4.13 19.61 -29.89
CA ASP A 490 -3.38 20.35 -28.87
C ASP A 490 -3.86 21.80 -28.80
N TRP A 491 -4.41 22.19 -27.64
CA TRP A 491 -4.97 23.54 -27.43
C TRP A 491 -3.92 24.65 -27.47
N THR A 492 -2.63 24.31 -27.36
CA THR A 492 -1.53 25.28 -27.48
C THR A 492 -1.24 25.66 -28.93
N VAL A 493 -1.73 24.87 -29.89
CA VAL A 493 -1.48 25.06 -31.32
C VAL A 493 -2.68 25.73 -31.97
N THR A 494 -2.44 26.88 -32.61
CA THR A 494 -3.47 27.51 -33.45
C THR A 494 -3.53 26.80 -34.80
N PRO A 495 -4.72 26.40 -35.29
CA PRO A 495 -4.84 25.71 -36.58
C PRO A 495 -4.37 26.59 -37.74
N ASP A 496 -3.55 26.04 -38.63
CA ASP A 496 -3.10 26.69 -39.86
C ASP A 496 -3.18 25.69 -41.05
N PRO A 497 -4.06 25.92 -42.04
CA PRO A 497 -5.01 27.03 -42.14
C PRO A 497 -6.13 26.95 -41.08
N LEU A 498 -6.78 28.09 -40.81
CA LEU A 498 -7.97 28.14 -39.96
C LEU A 498 -9.09 27.24 -40.52
N PRO A 499 -9.87 26.57 -39.65
CA PRO A 499 -10.94 25.68 -40.09
C PRO A 499 -12.02 26.45 -40.86
N THR A 500 -12.44 25.86 -41.98
CA THR A 500 -13.56 26.36 -42.79
C THR A 500 -14.90 26.15 -42.07
N ALA A 501 -15.96 26.82 -42.52
CA ALA A 501 -17.29 26.67 -41.93
C ALA A 501 -17.81 25.21 -41.98
N GLN A 502 -17.35 24.42 -42.95
CA GLN A 502 -17.64 23.00 -43.10
C GLN A 502 -16.78 22.11 -42.19
N GLU A 503 -15.73 22.63 -41.56
CA GLU A 503 -14.88 21.90 -40.61
C GLU A 503 -15.22 22.24 -39.15
N GLN A 504 -16.02 23.30 -38.93
CA GLN A 504 -16.53 23.69 -37.62
C GLN A 504 -17.64 22.76 -37.10
N TYR A 505 -17.81 22.75 -35.78
CA TYR A 505 -18.73 21.89 -35.05
C TYR A 505 -19.90 22.67 -34.46
N ASP A 506 -21.07 22.05 -34.44
CA ASP A 506 -22.30 22.61 -33.89
C ASP A 506 -22.35 22.47 -32.36
N LEU A 507 -21.67 21.46 -31.81
CA LEU A 507 -21.59 21.21 -30.38
C LEU A 507 -20.15 20.97 -29.96
N ILE A 508 -19.70 21.62 -28.89
CA ILE A 508 -18.42 21.31 -28.23
C ILE A 508 -18.69 20.82 -26.81
N LEU A 509 -18.14 19.67 -26.45
CA LEU A 509 -18.19 19.06 -25.12
C LEU A 509 -16.81 19.13 -24.47
N ALA A 510 -16.74 19.38 -23.16
CA ALA A 510 -15.52 19.16 -22.38
C ALA A 510 -15.86 18.86 -20.91
N ALA A 511 -15.19 17.87 -20.34
CA ALA A 511 -15.31 17.50 -18.93
C ALA A 511 -13.98 17.69 -18.20
N ASP A 512 -14.03 18.32 -17.02
CA ASP A 512 -12.89 18.73 -16.18
C ASP A 512 -11.72 19.42 -16.95
N PRO A 513 -11.98 20.45 -17.79
CA PRO A 513 -10.92 21.01 -18.64
C PRO A 513 -9.96 21.97 -17.91
N LEU A 514 -10.21 22.31 -16.63
CA LEU A 514 -9.51 23.40 -15.92
C LEU A 514 -8.69 22.91 -14.71
N TYR A 515 -7.41 22.64 -14.93
CA TYR A 515 -6.46 22.27 -13.87
C TYR A 515 -5.12 23.02 -13.95
N SER A 516 -5.01 24.02 -14.83
CA SER A 516 -3.84 24.89 -14.97
C SER A 516 -4.28 26.33 -15.22
N PRO A 517 -3.51 27.35 -14.74
CA PRO A 517 -3.81 28.76 -14.97
C PRO A 517 -3.90 29.17 -16.46
N SER A 518 -3.28 28.42 -17.38
CA SER A 518 -3.34 28.73 -18.81
C SER A 518 -4.61 28.23 -19.51
N HIS A 519 -5.30 27.26 -18.93
CA HIS A 519 -6.42 26.56 -19.59
C HIS A 519 -7.61 27.44 -19.95
N PRO A 520 -8.04 28.43 -19.14
CA PRO A 520 -9.13 29.32 -19.53
C PRO A 520 -8.88 30.03 -20.86
N LYS A 521 -7.63 30.44 -21.13
CA LYS A 521 -7.26 31.06 -22.41
C LYS A 521 -7.23 30.03 -23.53
N LEU A 522 -6.48 28.93 -23.35
CA LEU A 522 -6.27 27.91 -24.38
C LEU A 522 -7.59 27.26 -24.84
N LEU A 523 -8.48 26.97 -23.90
CA LEU A 523 -9.79 26.40 -24.20
C LEU A 523 -10.66 27.37 -25.02
N VAL A 524 -10.72 28.64 -24.63
CA VAL A 524 -11.51 29.65 -25.36
C VAL A 524 -10.95 29.92 -26.74
N ASP A 525 -9.62 29.98 -26.87
CA ASP A 525 -8.97 30.15 -28.18
C ASP A 525 -9.30 28.95 -29.09
N THR A 526 -9.26 27.73 -28.56
CA THR A 526 -9.64 26.52 -29.30
C THR A 526 -11.11 26.58 -29.75
N ILE A 527 -12.03 26.88 -28.83
CA ILE A 527 -13.46 27.03 -29.11
C ILE A 527 -13.73 28.12 -30.16
N THR A 528 -12.98 29.22 -30.12
CA THR A 528 -13.12 30.33 -31.07
C THR A 528 -12.92 29.88 -32.51
N HIS A 529 -12.00 28.95 -32.76
CA HIS A 529 -11.70 28.44 -34.09
C HIS A 529 -12.68 27.36 -34.52
N TRP A 530 -13.01 26.43 -33.62
CA TRP A 530 -13.73 25.20 -33.96
C TRP A 530 -15.25 25.26 -33.81
N LEU A 531 -15.80 26.20 -33.03
CA LEU A 531 -17.25 26.34 -32.86
C LEU A 531 -17.88 27.04 -34.06
N SER A 532 -18.97 26.47 -34.60
CA SER A 532 -19.69 27.04 -35.73
C SER A 532 -20.33 28.39 -35.38
N ARG A 533 -20.63 29.18 -36.43
CA ARG A 533 -21.34 30.46 -36.29
C ARG A 533 -22.87 30.34 -36.36
N GLY A 534 -23.40 29.13 -36.31
CA GLY A 534 -24.84 28.89 -36.24
C GLY A 534 -25.48 29.42 -34.96
N LEU A 535 -26.76 29.78 -35.03
CA LEU A 535 -27.54 30.21 -33.87
C LEU A 535 -27.76 29.07 -32.87
N ASP A 536 -27.71 27.83 -33.34
CA ASP A 536 -27.85 26.62 -32.53
C ASP A 536 -26.50 26.06 -32.04
N ALA A 537 -25.39 26.75 -32.29
CA ALA A 537 -24.08 26.32 -31.83
C ALA A 537 -23.99 26.39 -30.29
N ARG A 538 -23.53 25.32 -29.64
CA ARG A 538 -23.45 25.21 -28.18
C ARG A 538 -22.10 24.70 -27.69
N VAL A 539 -21.72 25.15 -26.50
CA VAL A 539 -20.64 24.55 -25.71
C VAL A 539 -21.23 24.03 -24.41
N VAL A 540 -20.92 22.78 -24.06
CA VAL A 540 -21.34 22.17 -22.79
C VAL A 540 -20.07 21.82 -22.02
N LEU A 541 -19.96 22.37 -20.82
CA LEU A 541 -18.83 22.15 -19.93
C LEU A 541 -19.33 21.55 -18.62
N GLU A 542 -18.60 20.56 -18.12
CA GLU A 542 -18.74 20.07 -16.76
C GLU A 542 -17.39 20.13 -16.05
N MET A 543 -17.35 20.73 -14.86
CA MET A 543 -16.10 20.88 -14.11
C MET A 543 -16.33 20.84 -12.59
N PRO A 544 -15.36 20.33 -11.82
CA PRO A 544 -15.44 20.32 -10.37
C PRO A 544 -15.25 21.74 -9.80
N LEU A 545 -16.06 22.10 -8.81
CA LEU A 545 -15.90 23.30 -8.00
C LEU A 545 -14.83 23.05 -6.94
N ARG A 546 -13.59 23.44 -7.27
CA ARG A 546 -12.46 23.40 -6.33
C ARG A 546 -12.07 24.84 -5.97
N ASP A 547 -11.95 25.14 -4.67
CA ASP A 547 -11.61 26.49 -4.18
C ASP A 547 -10.37 27.08 -4.86
N ALA A 548 -9.36 26.23 -5.10
CA ALA A 548 -8.11 26.62 -5.75
C ALA A 548 -8.26 27.08 -7.21
N TYR A 549 -9.32 26.65 -7.92
CA TYR A 549 -9.54 26.94 -9.34
C TYR A 549 -10.70 27.90 -9.62
N LEU A 550 -11.35 28.43 -8.58
CA LEU A 550 -12.41 29.44 -8.74
C LEU A 550 -11.99 30.66 -9.58
N PRO A 551 -10.75 31.20 -9.46
CA PRO A 551 -10.29 32.30 -10.33
C PRO A 551 -10.27 31.91 -11.82
N GLN A 552 -9.87 30.68 -12.14
CA GLN A 552 -9.80 30.17 -13.51
C GLN A 552 -11.20 29.97 -14.11
N VAL A 553 -12.17 29.52 -13.29
CA VAL A 553 -13.58 29.40 -13.70
C VAL A 553 -14.17 30.78 -14.02
N GLN A 554 -13.87 31.80 -13.20
CA GLN A 554 -14.29 33.18 -13.46
C GLN A 554 -13.66 33.73 -14.74
N GLU A 555 -12.35 33.53 -14.92
CA GLU A 555 -11.65 33.96 -16.13
C GLU A 555 -12.22 33.29 -17.40
N LEU A 556 -12.52 31.99 -17.32
CA LEU A 556 -13.15 31.26 -18.43
C LEU A 556 -14.49 31.90 -18.81
N ARG A 557 -15.34 32.20 -17.83
CA ARG A 557 -16.64 32.84 -18.05
C ARG A 557 -16.50 34.21 -18.72
N ASP A 558 -15.59 35.04 -18.24
CA ASP A 558 -15.35 36.37 -18.80
C ASP A 558 -14.88 36.29 -20.26
N ARG A 559 -13.97 35.35 -20.56
CA ARG A 559 -13.44 35.13 -21.92
C ARG A 559 -14.52 34.61 -22.88
N MET A 560 -15.34 33.65 -22.45
CA MET A 560 -16.50 33.17 -23.21
C MET A 560 -17.50 34.30 -23.50
N GLY A 561 -17.76 35.15 -22.49
CA GLY A 561 -18.60 36.35 -22.64
C GLY A 561 -18.10 37.30 -23.72
N ARG A 562 -16.79 37.56 -23.76
CA ARG A 562 -16.15 38.39 -24.80
C ARG A 562 -16.23 37.78 -26.20
N LEU A 563 -16.34 36.46 -26.31
CA LEU A 563 -16.58 35.75 -27.58
C LEU A 563 -18.04 35.86 -28.06
N GLY A 564 -18.94 36.44 -27.25
CA GLY A 564 -20.37 36.56 -27.52
C GLY A 564 -21.18 35.34 -27.09
N LEU A 565 -20.61 34.47 -26.26
CA LEU A 565 -21.27 33.32 -25.66
C LEU A 565 -21.85 33.68 -24.29
N ALA A 566 -23.05 33.19 -23.98
CA ALA A 566 -23.75 33.37 -22.72
C ALA A 566 -24.29 32.04 -22.19
N VAL A 567 -24.32 31.90 -20.87
CA VAL A 567 -24.84 30.69 -20.21
C VAL A 567 -26.35 30.62 -20.39
N VAL A 568 -26.82 29.51 -20.96
CA VAL A 568 -28.25 29.23 -21.21
C VAL A 568 -28.84 28.24 -20.22
N ASP A 569 -28.00 27.38 -19.64
CA ASP A 569 -28.39 26.44 -18.59
C ASP A 569 -27.22 26.21 -17.64
N GLU A 570 -27.50 26.04 -16.35
CA GLU A 570 -26.49 25.85 -15.32
C GLU A 570 -27.04 25.05 -14.14
N GLY A 571 -26.26 24.10 -13.63
CA GLY A 571 -26.63 23.30 -12.46
C GLY A 571 -25.43 22.73 -11.72
N GLU A 572 -25.66 22.27 -10.50
CA GLU A 572 -24.65 21.66 -9.64
C GLU A 572 -25.03 20.20 -9.30
N GLU A 573 -24.05 19.31 -9.12
CA GLU A 573 -24.24 17.92 -8.68
C GLU A 573 -23.10 17.48 -7.79
N ILE A 574 -23.35 16.53 -6.89
CA ILE A 574 -22.30 15.88 -6.10
C ILE A 574 -21.95 14.55 -6.78
N GLY A 575 -20.69 14.40 -7.19
CA GLY A 575 -20.12 13.15 -7.65
C GLY A 575 -19.13 12.59 -6.64
N TYR A 576 -18.86 11.30 -6.70
CA TYR A 576 -17.90 10.60 -5.83
C TYR A 576 -16.75 10.06 -6.69
N ASP A 577 -15.51 10.48 -6.43
CA ASP A 577 -14.33 9.99 -7.15
C ASP A 577 -13.70 8.77 -6.45
N ASP A 578 -12.77 8.08 -7.13
CA ASP A 578 -12.01 6.93 -6.63
C ASP A 578 -11.03 7.29 -5.51
N TRP A 579 -10.81 8.58 -5.27
CA TRP A 579 -9.92 9.07 -4.22
C TRP A 579 -10.62 8.98 -2.87
N GLU A 580 -9.90 8.57 -1.84
CA GLU A 580 -10.47 8.46 -0.50
C GLU A 580 -10.38 9.80 0.26
N SER A 581 -11.43 10.14 0.99
CA SER A 581 -11.39 11.16 2.05
C SER A 581 -10.59 10.62 3.25
N ALA A 582 -10.25 11.50 4.20
CA ALA A 582 -9.40 11.16 5.36
C ALA A 582 -9.95 10.04 6.27
N ASP A 583 -11.22 9.67 6.08
CA ASP A 583 -11.95 8.60 6.77
C ASP A 583 -12.10 7.32 5.94
N GLY A 584 -11.49 7.24 4.74
CA GLY A 584 -11.61 6.09 3.83
C GLY A 584 -12.89 6.08 2.97
N GLY A 585 -13.75 7.11 3.09
CA GLY A 585 -14.91 7.32 2.24
C GLY A 585 -14.54 7.76 0.81
N ALA A 586 -15.47 7.71 -0.15
CA ALA A 586 -15.22 8.24 -1.50
C ALA A 586 -15.23 9.79 -1.48
N LEU A 587 -14.29 10.43 -2.17
CA LEU A 587 -14.16 11.90 -2.19
C LEU A 587 -15.37 12.53 -2.90
N GLU A 588 -16.15 13.28 -2.13
CA GLU A 588 -17.25 14.11 -2.63
C GLU A 588 -16.71 15.31 -3.42
N LEU A 589 -17.21 15.49 -4.65
CA LEU A 589 -16.89 16.62 -5.52
C LEU A 589 -18.19 17.27 -6.00
N ILE A 590 -18.39 18.54 -5.63
CA ILE A 590 -19.44 19.37 -6.21
C ILE A 590 -18.99 19.74 -7.63
N ASN A 591 -19.74 19.34 -8.65
CA ASN A 591 -19.51 19.63 -10.05
C ASN A 591 -20.53 20.64 -10.53
N LYS A 592 -20.11 21.50 -11.46
CA LYS A 592 -20.94 22.52 -12.09
C LYS A 592 -20.99 22.28 -13.59
N VAL A 593 -22.21 22.22 -14.12
CA VAL A 593 -22.50 22.08 -15.55
C VAL A 593 -22.97 23.42 -16.09
N SER A 594 -22.49 23.80 -17.28
CA SER A 594 -22.93 25.01 -17.95
C SER A 594 -23.12 24.75 -19.45
N GLY A 595 -24.36 24.92 -19.93
CA GLY A 595 -24.66 25.04 -21.35
C GLY A 595 -24.51 26.50 -21.79
N ILE A 596 -23.78 26.75 -22.87
CA ILE A 596 -23.42 28.11 -23.32
C ILE A 596 -23.76 28.28 -24.82
N SER A 597 -24.40 29.39 -25.18
CA SER A 597 -24.89 29.72 -26.54
C SER A 597 -24.53 31.14 -26.96
N LYS A 598 -24.55 31.45 -28.25
CA LYS A 598 -24.43 32.84 -28.74
C LYS A 598 -25.68 33.67 -28.43
N CYS A 599 -25.48 34.92 -27.98
CA CYS A 599 -26.56 35.91 -27.83
C CYS A 599 -26.80 36.67 -29.14
N THR A 600 -28.05 36.77 -29.59
CA THR A 600 -28.45 37.70 -30.66
C THR A 600 -28.67 39.09 -30.07
N ALA A 601 -27.85 40.06 -30.47
CA ALA A 601 -28.04 41.47 -30.10
C ALA A 601 -29.26 42.04 -30.84
N SER A 602 -30.42 42.07 -30.19
CA SER A 602 -31.56 42.89 -30.62
C SER A 602 -32.52 43.32 -29.50
N ASP A 603 -32.05 43.45 -28.26
CA ASP A 603 -32.81 44.14 -27.21
C ASP A 603 -31.87 45.03 -26.38
N SER A 604 -31.68 46.25 -26.84
CA SER A 604 -30.91 47.29 -26.16
C SER A 604 -31.70 47.93 -24.99
N ASN A 605 -32.37 47.15 -24.15
CA ASN A 605 -33.18 47.71 -23.06
C ASN A 605 -33.35 46.84 -21.78
N SER A 606 -32.53 45.82 -21.54
CA SER A 606 -32.45 45.18 -20.22
C SER A 606 -31.12 45.52 -19.54
N GLU A 607 -31.19 46.32 -18.48
CA GLU A 607 -30.06 46.52 -17.58
C GLU A 607 -29.57 45.18 -17.01
N PRO A 608 -28.25 44.97 -16.83
CA PRO A 608 -27.74 43.82 -16.12
C PRO A 608 -28.27 43.86 -14.68
N LYS A 609 -29.02 42.81 -14.29
CA LYS A 609 -29.54 42.68 -12.91
C LYS A 609 -28.36 42.66 -11.93
N PRO A 610 -28.36 43.50 -10.88
CA PRO A 610 -27.35 43.45 -9.84
C PRO A 610 -27.52 42.19 -8.97
N PHE A 611 -26.38 41.65 -8.55
CA PHE A 611 -26.23 40.47 -7.71
C PHE A 611 -27.03 40.57 -6.40
N GLY A 612 -27.79 39.51 -6.09
CA GLY A 612 -28.33 39.27 -4.76
C GLY A 612 -27.20 38.97 -3.77
N SER A 613 -27.27 39.56 -2.58
CA SER A 613 -26.28 39.44 -1.52
C SER A 613 -26.09 38.00 -1.06
N LEU A 614 -24.84 37.53 -1.07
CA LEU A 614 -24.36 36.52 -0.13
C LEU A 614 -24.59 37.06 1.30
N SER A 615 -25.39 36.33 2.08
CA SER A 615 -25.62 36.60 3.50
C SER A 615 -24.28 36.60 4.26
N ARG A 616 -24.09 37.65 5.07
CA ARG A 616 -22.99 37.85 6.02
C ARG A 616 -22.55 36.55 6.71
N ILE A 617 -21.27 36.23 6.60
CA ILE A 617 -20.55 35.34 7.51
C ILE A 617 -19.98 36.20 8.65
N ASP A 618 -20.21 35.78 9.89
CA ASP A 618 -19.80 36.49 11.11
C ASP A 618 -18.26 36.62 11.22
N PRO A 619 -17.70 37.78 11.61
CA PRO A 619 -16.25 38.01 11.66
C PRO A 619 -15.48 37.24 12.74
N PHE A 620 -16.15 36.48 13.62
CA PHE A 620 -15.51 35.82 14.76
C PHE A 620 -14.93 34.42 14.46
N ASN A 621 -15.22 33.82 13.29
CA ASN A 621 -14.70 32.50 12.91
C ASN A 621 -13.41 32.54 12.06
N PHE A 622 -12.90 33.72 11.70
CA PHE A 622 -11.79 33.84 10.76
C PHE A 622 -10.39 33.55 11.36
N LEU A 623 -10.24 33.62 12.70
CA LEU A 623 -8.96 33.29 13.36
C LEU A 623 -8.78 31.80 13.70
N ASN A 624 -9.87 31.06 13.96
CA ASN A 624 -9.77 29.63 14.27
C ASN A 624 -9.55 28.76 13.02
N LEU A 625 -10.01 29.21 11.85
CA LEU A 625 -9.88 28.45 10.60
C LEU A 625 -8.44 28.46 10.03
N LEU A 626 -7.66 29.52 10.31
CA LEU A 626 -6.24 29.61 9.91
C LEU A 626 -5.31 28.71 10.74
N ALA A 627 -5.70 28.35 11.97
CA ALA A 627 -4.96 27.41 12.80
C ALA A 627 -5.25 25.95 12.42
N ILE A 628 -6.50 25.64 12.06
CA ILE A 628 -6.91 24.30 11.61
C ILE A 628 -6.35 23.98 10.22
N SER A 629 -6.28 24.97 9.32
CA SER A 629 -5.68 24.82 7.98
C SER A 629 -4.17 24.55 8.00
N ARG A 630 -3.44 25.02 9.02
CA ARG A 630 -2.00 24.72 9.18
C ARG A 630 -1.73 23.31 9.72
N SER A 631 -2.60 22.78 10.58
CA SER A 631 -2.45 21.41 11.11
C SER A 631 -2.92 20.34 10.12
N ILE A 632 -3.97 20.61 9.34
CA ILE A 632 -4.49 19.67 8.33
C ILE A 632 -3.50 19.50 7.15
N ASN A 633 -2.83 20.58 6.72
CA ASN A 633 -1.81 20.50 5.67
C ASN A 633 -0.51 19.81 6.12
N MET A 634 -0.24 19.70 7.43
CA MET A 634 0.97 19.03 7.94
C MET A 634 0.77 17.52 8.15
N VAL A 635 -0.46 17.07 8.42
CA VAL A 635 -0.81 15.65 8.62
C VAL A 635 -1.01 14.91 7.29
N ILE A 636 -1.56 15.58 6.27
CA ILE A 636 -1.68 15.03 4.89
C ILE A 636 -0.29 14.76 4.29
N GLY A 637 0.71 15.58 4.63
CA GLY A 637 2.09 15.34 4.23
C GLY A 637 2.69 14.08 4.88
N LEU A 638 2.37 13.77 6.15
CA LEU A 638 3.07 12.71 6.88
C LEU A 638 2.55 11.30 6.58
N LEU A 639 1.24 11.12 6.33
CA LEU A 639 0.65 9.79 6.04
C LEU A 639 0.88 9.34 4.58
N ALA A 640 0.93 10.27 3.63
CA ALA A 640 1.35 9.97 2.25
C ALA A 640 2.85 9.62 2.17
N ILE A 641 3.67 10.20 3.06
CA ILE A 641 5.12 9.94 3.14
C ILE A 641 5.44 8.60 3.83
N THR A 642 4.53 7.92 4.54
CA THR A 642 4.81 6.58 5.08
C THR A 642 4.32 5.44 4.18
N ALA A 643 3.22 5.63 3.45
CA ALA A 643 2.71 4.61 2.52
C ALA A 643 3.58 4.48 1.26
N ILE A 644 4.08 5.58 0.71
CA ILE A 644 4.91 5.56 -0.51
C ILE A 644 6.24 4.83 -0.31
N PRO A 645 7.04 5.07 0.76
CA PRO A 645 8.27 4.31 1.00
C PRO A 645 8.03 2.86 1.40
N THR A 646 6.90 2.55 2.03
CA THR A 646 6.57 1.16 2.39
C THR A 646 6.19 0.36 1.14
N VAL A 647 5.35 0.91 0.26
CA VAL A 647 4.98 0.26 -1.01
C VAL A 647 6.14 0.26 -2.00
N THR A 648 6.88 1.37 -2.12
CA THR A 648 8.09 1.44 -2.97
C THR A 648 9.18 0.53 -2.41
N GLY A 649 9.32 0.44 -1.08
CA GLY A 649 10.27 -0.46 -0.41
C GLY A 649 9.89 -1.93 -0.53
N VAL A 650 8.60 -2.28 -0.55
CA VAL A 650 8.11 -3.64 -0.82
C VAL A 650 8.20 -3.96 -2.30
N ALA A 651 7.87 -3.04 -3.21
CA ALA A 651 8.01 -3.24 -4.66
C ALA A 651 9.49 -3.31 -5.08
N MET A 652 10.35 -2.48 -4.48
CA MET A 652 11.81 -2.59 -4.61
C MET A 652 12.34 -3.82 -3.88
N GLY A 653 11.72 -4.25 -2.79
CA GLY A 653 12.10 -5.46 -2.05
C GLY A 653 11.79 -6.73 -2.83
N VAL A 654 10.59 -6.82 -3.43
CA VAL A 654 10.19 -7.87 -4.36
C VAL A 654 11.01 -7.78 -5.65
N SER A 655 11.29 -6.58 -6.17
CA SER A 655 12.17 -6.41 -7.34
C SER A 655 13.62 -6.76 -7.04
N GLU A 656 14.17 -6.43 -5.87
CA GLU A 656 15.52 -6.81 -5.45
C GLU A 656 15.59 -8.27 -5.04
N GLN A 657 14.52 -8.86 -4.50
CA GLN A 657 14.41 -10.30 -4.25
C GLN A 657 14.30 -11.06 -5.56
N ARG A 658 13.56 -10.53 -6.55
CA ARG A 658 13.48 -11.05 -7.91
C ARG A 658 14.83 -10.93 -8.62
N LYS A 659 15.47 -9.75 -8.57
CA LYS A 659 16.85 -9.58 -9.05
C LYS A 659 17.85 -10.42 -8.26
N ALA A 660 17.64 -10.69 -6.98
CA ALA A 660 18.52 -11.53 -6.17
C ALA A 660 18.31 -13.01 -6.49
N ASN A 661 17.08 -13.43 -6.79
CA ASN A 661 16.76 -14.77 -7.27
C ASN A 661 17.26 -14.97 -8.70
N GLU A 662 17.09 -13.98 -9.58
CA GLU A 662 17.69 -13.92 -10.92
C GLU A 662 19.22 -13.92 -10.81
N ARG A 663 19.84 -13.09 -9.97
CA ARG A 663 21.29 -13.11 -9.71
C ARG A 663 21.77 -14.44 -9.14
N LYS A 664 21.04 -15.08 -8.23
CA LYS A 664 21.39 -16.41 -7.70
C LYS A 664 21.26 -17.49 -8.76
N ASN A 665 20.24 -17.39 -9.62
CA ASN A 665 20.06 -18.30 -10.75
C ASN A 665 21.19 -18.10 -11.75
N ASP A 666 21.50 -16.86 -12.13
CA ASP A 666 22.62 -16.48 -12.98
C ASP A 666 23.96 -16.95 -12.38
N GLU A 667 24.19 -16.77 -11.07
CA GLU A 667 25.40 -17.26 -10.39
C GLU A 667 25.53 -18.79 -10.47
N ARG A 668 24.44 -19.54 -10.28
CA ARG A 668 24.42 -21.02 -10.42
C ARG A 668 24.68 -21.46 -11.86
N ARG A 669 24.10 -20.74 -12.83
CA ARG A 669 24.25 -20.97 -14.28
C ARG A 669 25.66 -20.64 -14.77
N MET A 670 26.25 -19.57 -14.25
CA MET A 670 27.60 -19.09 -14.55
C MET A 670 28.71 -19.82 -13.79
N ALA A 671 28.38 -20.66 -12.81
CA ALA A 671 29.36 -21.47 -12.09
C ALA A 671 30.04 -22.45 -13.05
N LYS A 672 31.37 -22.38 -13.14
CA LYS A 672 32.15 -23.27 -14.01
C LYS A 672 32.15 -24.70 -13.48
N PHE A 673 31.97 -25.66 -14.38
CA PHE A 673 32.00 -27.08 -14.07
C PHE A 673 32.74 -27.88 -15.14
N ASN A 674 33.26 -29.04 -14.75
CA ASN A 674 33.67 -30.07 -15.68
C ASN A 674 32.49 -30.99 -15.98
N ILE A 675 32.54 -31.66 -17.13
CA ILE A 675 31.53 -32.65 -17.52
C ILE A 675 32.19 -34.04 -17.46
N ASP A 676 31.75 -34.86 -16.52
CA ASP A 676 32.26 -36.22 -16.29
C ASP A 676 31.27 -37.26 -16.79
N VAL A 677 31.76 -38.44 -17.17
CA VAL A 677 30.93 -39.56 -17.59
C VAL A 677 30.40 -40.31 -16.38
N ALA A 678 29.08 -40.49 -16.34
CA ALA A 678 28.39 -41.35 -15.38
C ALA A 678 27.60 -42.44 -16.13
N PRO A 679 27.44 -43.64 -15.53
CA PRO A 679 26.60 -44.67 -16.12
C PRO A 679 25.12 -44.23 -16.16
N PRO A 680 24.34 -44.72 -17.13
CA PRO A 680 22.90 -44.60 -17.12
C PRO A 680 22.26 -45.22 -15.86
N PRO A 681 21.05 -44.80 -15.45
CA PRO A 681 20.36 -45.37 -14.31
C PRO A 681 20.08 -46.87 -14.53
N ASN A 682 20.47 -47.71 -13.57
CA ASN A 682 20.29 -49.18 -13.58
C ASN A 682 21.18 -49.97 -14.56
N GLU A 683 22.24 -49.37 -15.10
CA GLU A 683 23.26 -50.07 -15.89
C GLU A 683 24.58 -50.19 -15.11
N GLU A 684 25.32 -51.28 -15.34
CA GLU A 684 26.66 -51.44 -14.77
C GLU A 684 27.64 -50.48 -15.47
N PRO A 685 28.57 -49.84 -14.74
CA PRO A 685 29.55 -48.96 -15.35
C PRO A 685 30.49 -49.74 -16.27
N ASP A 686 30.60 -49.30 -17.51
CA ASP A 686 31.60 -49.82 -18.45
C ASP A 686 33.00 -49.33 -18.07
N ASP A 687 33.93 -50.26 -17.86
CA ASP A 687 35.29 -49.97 -17.38
C ASP A 687 36.14 -49.12 -18.34
N GLU A 688 35.78 -49.05 -19.64
CA GLU A 688 36.53 -48.29 -20.65
C GLU A 688 36.15 -46.81 -20.71
N VAL A 689 34.87 -46.48 -20.49
CA VAL A 689 34.37 -45.09 -20.54
C VAL A 689 34.07 -44.49 -19.16
N HIS A 690 33.91 -45.32 -18.13
CA HIS A 690 33.61 -44.84 -16.78
C HIS A 690 34.76 -44.01 -16.19
N GLY A 691 34.43 -42.84 -15.65
CA GLY A 691 35.41 -41.94 -15.04
C GLY A 691 36.19 -41.07 -16.03
N LEU A 692 35.89 -41.16 -17.34
CA LEU A 692 36.40 -40.20 -18.33
C LEU A 692 35.71 -38.84 -18.20
N ARG A 693 36.34 -37.81 -18.76
CA ARG A 693 35.91 -36.41 -18.76
C ARG A 693 35.83 -35.87 -20.18
N VAL A 694 34.90 -34.96 -20.41
CA VAL A 694 34.77 -34.21 -21.66
C VAL A 694 36.01 -33.33 -21.90
N VAL A 695 36.66 -33.55 -23.04
CA VAL A 695 37.83 -32.83 -23.52
C VAL A 695 37.64 -32.37 -24.96
N LEU A 696 38.35 -31.32 -25.35
CA LEU A 696 38.20 -30.64 -26.63
C LEU A 696 39.50 -30.76 -27.44
N ARG A 697 39.40 -31.21 -28.69
CA ARG A 697 40.49 -31.20 -29.67
C ARG A 697 39.91 -31.14 -31.10
N ASP A 698 40.62 -30.49 -32.01
CA ASP A 698 40.29 -30.51 -33.45
C ASP A 698 38.82 -30.19 -33.78
N PHE A 699 38.22 -29.20 -33.09
CA PHE A 699 36.81 -28.78 -33.22
C PHE A 699 35.74 -29.84 -32.84
N LYS A 700 36.15 -30.99 -32.29
CA LYS A 700 35.27 -32.08 -31.84
C LYS A 700 35.42 -32.35 -30.33
N VAL A 701 34.36 -32.90 -29.74
CA VAL A 701 34.27 -33.23 -28.31
C VAL A 701 34.57 -34.71 -28.11
N TYR A 702 35.51 -35.01 -27.21
CA TYR A 702 35.98 -36.36 -26.90
C TYR A 702 35.89 -36.64 -25.39
N LEU A 703 36.09 -37.89 -25.02
CA LEU A 703 36.18 -38.37 -23.64
C LEU A 703 37.59 -38.90 -23.39
N ASP A 704 38.25 -38.42 -22.33
CA ASP A 704 39.62 -38.83 -21.97
C ASP A 704 39.85 -38.67 -20.45
N ASP A 705 41.03 -39.05 -19.97
CA ASP A 705 41.36 -39.01 -18.53
C ASP A 705 41.19 -37.58 -17.97
N PRO A 706 40.56 -37.42 -16.78
CA PRO A 706 40.41 -36.12 -16.13
C PRO A 706 41.72 -35.37 -15.91
N VAL A 707 42.85 -36.09 -15.81
CA VAL A 707 44.20 -35.55 -15.61
C VAL A 707 44.92 -35.39 -16.96
N PRO A 708 45.22 -34.16 -17.42
CA PRO A 708 45.82 -33.92 -18.73
C PRO A 708 47.13 -34.67 -19.03
N SER A 709 47.95 -34.96 -18.00
CA SER A 709 49.22 -35.65 -18.16
C SER A 709 49.10 -37.15 -18.45
N LYS A 710 47.91 -37.75 -18.27
CA LYS A 710 47.65 -39.16 -18.55
C LYS A 710 47.07 -39.41 -19.95
N ARG A 711 46.69 -38.34 -20.66
CA ARG A 711 46.07 -38.40 -21.98
C ARG A 711 47.09 -38.82 -23.03
N LYS A 712 46.71 -39.75 -23.91
CA LYS A 712 47.55 -40.18 -25.04
C LYS A 712 47.70 -39.07 -26.08
N ILE A 713 46.62 -38.34 -26.32
CA ILE A 713 46.54 -37.26 -27.29
C ILE A 713 46.32 -35.95 -26.52
N PRO A 714 47.14 -34.91 -26.75
CA PRO A 714 46.93 -33.61 -26.11
C PRO A 714 45.55 -33.04 -26.44
N SER A 715 44.76 -32.79 -25.41
CA SER A 715 43.41 -32.25 -25.51
C SER A 715 43.14 -31.27 -24.37
N HIS A 716 42.29 -30.27 -24.63
CA HIS A 716 41.95 -29.23 -23.66
C HIS A 716 40.82 -29.70 -22.74
N THR A 717 40.91 -29.46 -21.43
CA THR A 717 39.84 -29.82 -20.50
C THR A 717 38.69 -28.82 -20.59
N ALA A 718 37.49 -29.27 -20.94
CA ALA A 718 36.32 -28.41 -21.00
C ALA A 718 35.94 -27.90 -19.61
N ALA A 719 35.97 -26.57 -19.42
CA ALA A 719 35.40 -25.92 -18.24
C ALA A 719 34.15 -25.13 -18.68
N ALA A 720 33.00 -25.77 -18.54
CA ALA A 720 31.73 -25.31 -19.08
C ALA A 720 30.93 -24.45 -18.08
N PHE A 721 30.05 -23.60 -18.59
CA PHE A 721 29.04 -22.85 -17.83
C PHE A 721 27.86 -22.51 -18.76
N TYR A 722 26.68 -22.27 -18.18
CA TYR A 722 25.47 -21.94 -18.93
C TYR A 722 25.35 -20.42 -19.07
N ILE A 723 25.01 -19.97 -20.28
CA ILE A 723 24.74 -18.56 -20.58
C ILE A 723 23.85 -18.49 -21.82
N GLU A 724 23.04 -17.42 -21.94
CA GLU A 724 22.19 -17.23 -23.11
C GLU A 724 22.98 -17.29 -24.42
N TYR A 725 22.52 -18.12 -25.36
CA TYR A 725 23.19 -18.25 -26.65
C TYR A 725 22.94 -16.99 -27.50
N PRO A 726 23.98 -16.33 -28.02
CA PRO A 726 23.83 -15.09 -28.78
C PRO A 726 23.23 -15.36 -30.17
N GLU A 727 21.91 -15.29 -30.29
CA GLU A 727 21.22 -15.58 -31.55
C GLU A 727 21.56 -14.56 -32.67
N PRO A 728 21.95 -15.02 -33.88
CA PRO A 728 21.90 -14.21 -35.08
C PRO A 728 20.50 -13.65 -35.37
N GLU A 729 20.41 -12.49 -36.03
CA GLU A 729 19.12 -11.81 -36.26
C GLU A 729 18.11 -12.68 -37.03
N HIS A 730 18.59 -13.56 -37.93
CA HIS A 730 17.72 -14.45 -38.69
C HIS A 730 17.19 -15.65 -37.88
N THR A 731 17.85 -16.07 -36.79
CA THR A 731 17.42 -17.18 -35.91
C THR A 731 16.83 -16.71 -34.58
N LYS A 732 16.86 -15.40 -34.29
CA LYS A 732 16.36 -14.79 -33.05
C LYS A 732 14.91 -15.15 -32.70
N HIS A 733 14.09 -15.47 -33.71
CA HIS A 733 12.71 -15.92 -33.53
C HIS A 733 12.60 -17.34 -32.94
N LEU A 734 13.65 -18.17 -33.03
CA LEU A 734 13.67 -19.55 -32.53
C LEU A 734 13.77 -19.63 -30.99
N LYS A 735 14.29 -18.58 -30.34
CA LYS A 735 14.42 -18.47 -28.87
C LYS A 735 14.97 -19.75 -28.21
N ARG A 736 16.11 -20.27 -28.69
CA ARG A 736 16.66 -21.58 -28.28
C ARG A 736 17.18 -21.65 -26.83
N GLY A 737 17.12 -20.55 -26.07
CA GLY A 737 17.42 -20.54 -24.64
C GLY A 737 18.92 -20.53 -24.32
N LEU A 738 19.30 -21.27 -23.27
CA LEU A 738 20.67 -21.32 -22.76
C LEU A 738 21.58 -22.15 -23.67
N GLY A 739 22.77 -21.60 -23.94
CA GLY A 739 23.89 -22.30 -24.56
C GLY A 739 24.90 -22.79 -23.53
N LEU A 740 25.71 -23.79 -23.92
CA LEU A 740 26.81 -24.29 -23.11
C LEU A 740 28.14 -23.71 -23.58
N ALA A 741 28.61 -22.67 -22.90
CA ALA A 741 29.91 -22.05 -23.16
C ALA A 741 31.02 -22.84 -22.44
N THR A 742 32.19 -22.97 -23.05
CA THR A 742 33.34 -23.70 -22.48
C THR A 742 34.66 -23.02 -22.81
N THR A 743 35.68 -23.22 -21.97
CA THR A 743 37.06 -22.84 -22.32
C THR A 743 37.61 -23.76 -23.41
N ILE A 744 38.33 -23.19 -24.37
CA ILE A 744 38.98 -23.93 -25.48
C ILE A 744 40.49 -23.75 -25.51
N SER A 745 41.00 -22.80 -24.73
CA SER A 745 42.42 -22.52 -24.51
C SER A 745 42.56 -21.82 -23.17
N ASP A 746 43.58 -22.19 -22.38
CA ASP A 746 43.89 -21.52 -21.11
C ASP A 746 44.69 -20.23 -21.31
N ASN A 747 45.49 -20.13 -22.37
CA ASN A 747 46.34 -18.97 -22.62
C ASN A 747 46.64 -18.75 -24.14
N PRO A 748 46.07 -17.71 -24.77
CA PRO A 748 45.10 -16.78 -24.20
C PRO A 748 43.78 -17.50 -23.85
N PRO A 749 43.07 -17.07 -22.80
CA PRO A 749 41.78 -17.65 -22.45
C PRO A 749 40.80 -17.40 -23.60
N MET A 750 40.31 -18.47 -24.22
CA MET A 750 39.33 -18.41 -25.28
C MET A 750 38.10 -19.24 -24.91
N LEU A 751 36.94 -18.77 -25.35
CA LEU A 751 35.66 -19.45 -25.16
C LEU A 751 35.12 -19.96 -26.49
N GLY A 752 34.44 -21.11 -26.44
CA GLY A 752 33.65 -21.67 -27.52
C GLY A 752 32.31 -22.18 -26.99
N TRP A 753 31.41 -22.51 -27.91
CA TRP A 753 30.12 -23.13 -27.62
C TRP A 753 30.20 -24.62 -27.90
N ILE A 754 29.68 -25.45 -27.01
CA ILE A 754 29.45 -26.88 -27.27
C ILE A 754 28.07 -27.03 -27.93
N TYR A 755 28.01 -27.79 -29.01
CA TYR A 755 26.79 -28.01 -29.79
C TYR A 755 26.81 -29.40 -30.46
N ALA A 756 25.64 -29.93 -30.80
CA ALA A 756 25.54 -31.16 -31.59
C ALA A 756 25.37 -30.79 -33.07
N ASP A 757 26.19 -31.39 -33.94
CA ASP A 757 26.06 -31.24 -35.38
C ASP A 757 24.71 -31.79 -35.84
N SER A 758 23.91 -30.97 -36.51
CA SER A 758 22.56 -31.31 -36.95
C SER A 758 22.49 -32.41 -38.02
N TYR A 759 23.62 -32.78 -38.64
CA TYR A 759 23.69 -33.84 -39.64
C TYR A 759 24.43 -35.07 -39.13
N THR A 760 25.56 -34.87 -38.43
CA THR A 760 26.39 -36.01 -38.00
C THR A 760 26.14 -36.45 -36.56
N HIS A 761 25.36 -35.67 -35.79
CA HIS A 761 25.08 -35.87 -34.37
C HIS A 761 26.34 -35.90 -33.48
N GLU A 762 27.49 -35.53 -34.06
CA GLU A 762 28.75 -35.37 -33.35
C GLU A 762 28.69 -34.15 -32.44
N MET A 763 29.14 -34.31 -31.20
CA MET A 763 29.36 -33.17 -30.33
C MET A 763 30.61 -32.41 -30.79
N LYS A 764 30.43 -31.13 -31.08
CA LYS A 764 31.46 -30.23 -31.59
C LYS A 764 31.58 -29.00 -30.69
N TYR A 765 32.68 -28.27 -30.88
CA TYR A 765 32.85 -26.97 -30.25
C TYR A 765 33.37 -25.92 -31.23
N GLY A 766 32.93 -24.68 -31.08
CA GLY A 766 33.26 -23.63 -32.04
C GLY A 766 32.79 -22.25 -31.65
N ASN A 767 33.03 -21.28 -32.54
CA ASN A 767 32.48 -19.94 -32.39
C ASN A 767 31.01 -19.90 -32.86
N ARG A 768 30.34 -18.77 -32.61
CA ARG A 768 28.94 -18.56 -32.96
C ARG A 768 28.61 -18.81 -34.44
N SER A 769 29.51 -18.44 -35.35
CA SER A 769 29.31 -18.61 -36.80
C SER A 769 29.40 -20.08 -37.23
N SER A 770 30.14 -20.91 -36.48
CA SER A 770 30.22 -22.34 -36.72
C SER A 770 29.09 -23.13 -36.06
N SER A 771 28.50 -22.60 -34.98
CA SER A 771 27.49 -23.32 -34.20
C SER A 771 26.04 -22.95 -34.55
N CYS A 772 25.76 -21.75 -35.07
CA CYS A 772 24.39 -21.22 -35.15
C CYS A 772 23.39 -22.03 -35.97
N ASP A 773 23.86 -22.80 -36.96
CA ASP A 773 23.03 -23.60 -37.86
C ASP A 773 22.82 -25.05 -37.35
N HIS A 774 23.36 -25.36 -36.18
CA HIS A 774 23.30 -26.67 -35.53
C HIS A 774 22.48 -26.64 -34.23
N VAL A 775 22.50 -27.74 -33.48
CA VAL A 775 21.76 -27.88 -32.21
C VAL A 775 22.58 -27.30 -31.06
N VAL A 776 22.29 -26.06 -30.69
CA VAL A 776 23.05 -25.26 -29.73
C VAL A 776 22.40 -25.14 -28.35
N GLY A 777 21.18 -25.65 -28.18
CA GLY A 777 20.39 -25.55 -26.95
C GLY A 777 18.90 -25.84 -27.18
N PRO A 778 18.08 -25.81 -26.11
CA PRO A 778 18.46 -25.36 -24.77
C PRO A 778 19.33 -26.39 -24.04
N TRP A 779 20.44 -25.92 -23.46
CA TRP A 779 21.23 -26.68 -22.50
C TRP A 779 20.72 -26.42 -21.09
N ASP A 780 20.51 -27.48 -20.32
CA ASP A 780 20.11 -27.37 -18.92
C ASP A 780 20.72 -28.51 -18.08
N TRP A 781 20.25 -28.65 -16.86
CA TRP A 781 20.53 -29.77 -15.98
C TRP A 781 19.24 -30.34 -15.40
N GLU A 782 19.32 -31.57 -14.92
CA GLU A 782 18.30 -32.22 -14.11
C GLU A 782 18.95 -32.92 -12.90
N ASP A 783 18.15 -33.58 -12.06
CA ASP A 783 18.60 -34.34 -10.88
C ASP A 783 19.44 -33.48 -9.91
N GLU A 784 18.87 -32.41 -9.36
CA GLU A 784 19.55 -31.49 -8.41
C GLU A 784 20.87 -30.92 -8.96
N GLU A 785 20.87 -30.51 -10.23
CA GLU A 785 22.00 -29.96 -10.97
C GLU A 785 23.15 -30.90 -11.31
N THR A 786 22.91 -32.21 -11.23
CA THR A 786 23.96 -33.21 -11.44
C THR A 786 24.00 -33.76 -12.85
N THR A 787 22.89 -33.83 -13.58
CA THR A 787 22.82 -34.42 -14.93
C THR A 787 22.70 -33.32 -15.98
N VAL A 788 23.58 -33.26 -16.99
CA VAL A 788 23.51 -32.28 -18.09
C VAL A 788 22.54 -32.76 -19.16
N THR A 789 21.73 -31.85 -19.72
CA THR A 789 20.74 -32.12 -20.78
C THR A 789 20.90 -31.17 -21.96
N LEU A 790 20.50 -31.61 -23.15
CA LEU A 790 20.41 -30.82 -24.38
C LEU A 790 19.02 -31.04 -24.99
N GLU A 791 18.31 -29.96 -25.32
CA GLU A 791 16.91 -30.01 -25.79
C GLU A 791 16.00 -30.87 -24.87
N GLU A 792 16.22 -30.78 -23.55
CA GLU A 792 15.51 -31.58 -22.52
C GLU A 792 15.74 -33.11 -22.63
N ASN A 793 16.73 -33.54 -23.42
CA ASN A 793 17.10 -34.94 -23.59
C ASN A 793 18.45 -35.27 -22.90
N ARG A 794 18.57 -36.51 -22.42
CA ARG A 794 19.73 -37.09 -21.72
C ARG A 794 20.51 -38.11 -22.58
N GLN A 795 20.08 -38.37 -23.81
CA GLN A 795 20.63 -39.42 -24.66
C GLN A 795 21.97 -39.00 -25.29
N PHE A 796 23.05 -39.32 -24.59
CA PHE A 796 24.42 -39.16 -25.09
C PHE A 796 25.06 -40.53 -25.27
N VAL A 797 25.89 -40.66 -26.31
CA VAL A 797 26.55 -41.92 -26.65
C VAL A 797 28.03 -41.65 -26.89
N ALA A 798 28.91 -42.47 -26.33
CA ALA A 798 30.32 -42.51 -26.68
C ALA A 798 30.51 -43.46 -27.87
N VAL A 799 31.21 -43.03 -28.91
CA VAL A 799 31.53 -43.86 -30.09
C VAL A 799 33.05 -43.90 -30.24
N GLN A 800 33.62 -45.09 -30.38
CA GLN A 800 35.06 -45.25 -30.57
C GLN A 800 35.45 -44.89 -32.00
N GLU A 801 36.42 -43.99 -32.15
CA GLU A 801 36.97 -43.58 -33.44
C GLU A 801 38.13 -44.50 -33.88
N ASP A 802 38.50 -44.45 -35.16
CA ASP A 802 39.59 -45.28 -35.74
C ASP A 802 40.95 -45.12 -35.02
N ASP A 803 41.17 -43.99 -34.34
CA ASP A 803 42.38 -43.72 -33.55
C ASP A 803 42.33 -44.33 -32.13
N GLY A 804 41.25 -45.04 -31.80
CA GLY A 804 40.98 -45.65 -30.50
C GLY A 804 40.48 -44.67 -29.43
N SER A 805 40.12 -43.43 -29.81
CA SER A 805 39.60 -42.44 -28.88
C SER A 805 38.07 -42.47 -28.84
N TRP A 806 37.50 -42.17 -27.68
CA TRP A 806 36.05 -42.07 -27.51
C TRP A 806 35.56 -40.66 -27.85
N ALA A 807 34.75 -40.54 -28.90
CA ALA A 807 34.08 -39.31 -29.29
C ALA A 807 32.67 -39.26 -28.69
N LEU A 808 32.19 -38.05 -28.37
CA LEU A 808 30.84 -37.85 -27.82
C LEU A 808 29.85 -37.53 -28.95
N TYR A 809 28.70 -38.21 -28.92
CA TYR A 809 27.57 -38.03 -29.84
C TYR A 809 26.29 -37.77 -29.05
N TYR A 810 25.33 -37.11 -29.70
CA TYR A 810 24.01 -36.82 -29.13
C TYR A 810 22.92 -37.50 -29.96
N ASP A 811 22.24 -38.46 -29.35
CA ASP A 811 21.14 -39.17 -30.00
C ASP A 811 19.86 -38.33 -29.89
N ARG A 812 19.68 -37.48 -30.91
CA ARG A 812 18.51 -36.61 -31.02
C ARG A 812 17.24 -37.36 -31.44
N ASP A 813 17.40 -38.40 -32.26
CA ASP A 813 16.27 -39.10 -32.89
C ASP A 813 15.75 -40.27 -32.03
N GLY A 814 16.53 -40.67 -31.01
CA GLY A 814 16.18 -41.72 -30.06
C GLY A 814 16.30 -43.12 -30.67
N ASP A 815 17.15 -43.28 -31.68
CA ASP A 815 17.39 -44.52 -32.43
C ASP A 815 18.74 -45.17 -32.10
N ASP A 816 19.34 -44.81 -30.96
CA ASP A 816 20.68 -45.24 -30.53
C ASP A 816 21.77 -44.93 -31.58
N LEU A 817 21.55 -43.89 -32.41
CA LEU A 817 22.39 -43.45 -33.52
C LEU A 817 22.48 -44.45 -34.70
N GLU A 818 21.60 -45.46 -34.78
CA GLU A 818 21.66 -46.52 -35.80
C GLU A 818 21.74 -45.95 -37.23
N GLY A 819 20.82 -45.03 -37.58
CA GLY A 819 20.80 -44.45 -38.92
C GLY A 819 22.03 -43.58 -39.22
N VAL A 820 22.46 -42.78 -38.24
CA VAL A 820 23.58 -41.83 -38.41
C VAL A 820 24.93 -42.54 -38.48
N LEU A 821 25.12 -43.62 -37.72
CA LEU A 821 26.33 -44.43 -37.77
C LEU A 821 26.41 -45.28 -39.04
N GLU A 822 25.28 -45.79 -39.54
CA GLU A 822 25.24 -46.50 -40.84
C GLU A 822 25.69 -45.57 -41.99
N GLU A 823 25.14 -44.35 -42.06
CA GLU A 823 25.51 -43.37 -43.10
C GLU A 823 26.99 -42.94 -43.02
N GLN A 824 27.57 -42.91 -41.82
CA GLN A 824 28.98 -42.59 -41.61
C GLN A 824 29.91 -43.80 -41.78
N GLY A 825 29.38 -45.00 -41.99
CA GLY A 825 30.17 -46.23 -42.07
C GLY A 825 30.81 -46.63 -40.74
N LYS A 826 30.22 -46.23 -39.61
CA LYS A 826 30.69 -46.48 -38.24
C LYS A 826 29.81 -47.46 -37.46
N LEU A 827 28.92 -48.18 -38.14
CA LEU A 827 28.00 -49.13 -37.50
C LEU A 827 28.75 -50.29 -36.80
N ASP A 828 29.95 -50.62 -37.28
CA ASP A 828 30.81 -51.66 -36.70
C ASP A 828 31.70 -51.14 -35.55
N ASN A 829 31.64 -49.84 -35.21
CA ASN A 829 32.44 -49.25 -34.15
C ASN A 829 31.81 -49.53 -32.78
N ASP A 830 32.65 -49.71 -31.75
CA ASP A 830 32.15 -49.84 -30.38
C ASP A 830 31.48 -48.53 -29.95
N PHE A 831 30.29 -48.64 -29.35
CA PHE A 831 29.55 -47.50 -28.81
C PHE A 831 28.93 -47.83 -27.44
N GLN A 832 28.80 -46.82 -26.59
CA GLN A 832 28.29 -46.97 -25.23
C GLN A 832 27.38 -45.79 -24.84
N PRO A 833 26.10 -46.02 -24.52
CA PRO A 833 25.23 -45.01 -23.92
C PRO A 833 25.77 -44.51 -22.59
N LEU A 834 25.65 -43.20 -22.35
CA LEU A 834 26.18 -42.58 -21.14
C LEU A 834 25.35 -41.40 -20.66
N ARG A 835 25.58 -41.02 -19.40
CA ARG A 835 25.03 -39.82 -18.80
C ARG A 835 26.14 -38.81 -18.53
N LEU A 836 25.91 -37.56 -18.93
CA LEU A 836 26.82 -36.45 -18.64
C LEU A 836 26.54 -35.89 -17.24
N LYS A 837 27.55 -35.93 -16.38
CA LYS A 837 27.49 -35.43 -15.00
C LYS A 837 28.18 -34.08 -14.87
N ARG A 838 27.49 -33.11 -14.30
CA ARG A 838 28.02 -31.79 -13.92
C ARG A 838 28.83 -31.89 -12.62
N SER A 839 30.12 -31.58 -12.70
CA SER A 839 31.06 -31.57 -11.57
C SER A 839 31.64 -30.16 -11.37
N LEU A 840 31.13 -29.42 -10.38
CA LEU A 840 31.54 -28.04 -10.10
C LEU A 840 33.06 -27.91 -9.88
N ILE A 841 33.65 -26.84 -10.43
CA ILE A 841 35.06 -26.51 -10.20
C ILE A 841 35.15 -25.61 -8.98
N GLU A 842 35.81 -26.07 -7.91
CA GLU A 842 36.06 -25.26 -6.73
C GLU A 842 36.92 -24.03 -7.08
N GLN A 843 36.38 -22.83 -6.85
CA GLN A 843 37.16 -21.60 -7.01
C GLN A 843 38.04 -21.39 -5.78
N PRO A 844 39.34 -21.04 -5.94
CA PRO A 844 40.18 -20.70 -4.80
C PRO A 844 39.63 -19.44 -4.12
N VAL A 845 39.23 -19.58 -2.85
CA VAL A 845 38.78 -18.47 -1.99
C VAL A 845 39.86 -17.38 -1.98
N GLN A 846 39.59 -16.24 -2.60
CA GLN A 846 40.42 -15.04 -2.41
C GLN A 846 40.32 -14.65 -0.94
N LYS A 847 41.38 -14.94 -0.16
CA LYS A 847 41.57 -14.36 1.17
C LYS A 847 41.56 -12.85 1.03
N THR A 848 40.47 -12.21 1.44
CA THR A 848 40.39 -10.78 1.66
C THR A 848 41.48 -10.39 2.67
N LYS A 849 42.50 -9.69 2.17
CA LYS A 849 43.45 -8.92 2.98
C LYS A 849 42.66 -7.82 3.67
N ASN A 850 42.22 -8.06 4.90
CA ASN A 850 41.91 -7.02 5.87
C ASN A 850 42.62 -7.36 7.18
N ASP A 851 43.94 -7.25 7.15
CA ASP A 851 44.77 -6.94 8.31
C ASP A 851 45.53 -5.66 7.95
N ASN A 852 45.02 -4.53 8.44
CA ASN A 852 45.77 -3.33 8.84
C ASN A 852 44.82 -2.13 9.03
N SER A 853 44.34 -1.95 10.26
CA SER A 853 44.39 -0.70 11.06
C SER A 853 43.32 -0.71 12.14
#